data_AF-A0A3C0E2Y7-F1
#
_entry.id   AF-A0A3C0E2Y7-F1
#
_cell.length_a   1.000
_cell.length_b   1.000
_cell.length_c   1.000
_cell.angle_alpha   90.00
_cell.angle_beta   90.00
_cell.angle_gamma   90.00
#
_symmetry.space_group_name_H-M   'P 1'
#
loop_
_entity.id
_entity.type
_entity.pdbx_description
1 polymer ?
#
loop_
_entity_poly.entity_id
_entity_poly.type
_entity_poly.pdbx_seq_one_letter_code
_entity_poly.pdbx_strand_id
1 'polypeptide(L)'
;MNIQKLFFPIFCICLMAIVGCQEDALTNTIYRIDENGKAVMQLTISVPASQTVVTRGGTVDENTVENLSVLVFSSKDEGAVLEQKQQFSETELEDVTPEGGTVCKRFTVRLTPAEGSKAVYVVANVNPQLESLTADGEITLADVRKLVTSMETGILTGEKAPFAMSACIETTVPGIALVEKTIPLIRSVAKFTLQIEEGVNPKFSEPLIRVWYAQTSGSILTGADVTDNQTPPALTSMPGRAIAASEGGVPLYVYPSQGWNDGSTIRRPCVIVAAKYNGESCYYRVNLVDETGKELLIRPNHHYELIVTDVKSPGYATEQEALENSPSGIAVTILDHEPQVFDMVTDGTYELGVSDTIHMASKATEAVTGDLHVRCFPSSGEVSLSVVEGNDWLSASNTVTSSGNSDKDGMLYTYTLTAAANPTGLSRVGKVEVTYHSLKRIVTVVQDDEFLSFELGTIQLAVEEYERNDDGAITSKTSLSVSNDYWKFIRNELTDSPLFGISAEAMNGLIRTEGFHAPMTDYMRFIYTYKLETTNEVVSKYTGWRWEVELADDYKGKLRFWLGSTSNTEDGSLDNLPNGTIGGSNDTDKYFTFTNELLDIVKNEQIVENAYRVGKDAFRIKLTDGNQTVTYAYDLYHTGVFQYMDSNSSTNVGRHVVGNTLDSGWYYYEVVLMGNNYWLDRNLGAKSSGYYIEEEDGSSFLSGGDWPFRDDSKGALFSIASERSSVDGTYVPSVSDEMCPKGFRVPYVSEFAALQADKDFHTELVNQVGKDYWDAYFDNGQYGMVRFPRARMYSDGVKKGDARAGYYWTRTPALGASGTEEGYWLQFMKFAGANLSAGRYRIKNSSNAPAGMSLRCVYKSRAREQTYKVEFYVQGYTHVFLYYLPEGGSTVDDLVPLNPWPGTMLTIKNDASSTTPTWKPFILEYTGQQEYELSQLRAVFAIVDDDGSIEEVYPSDYSTKGGVYLDVNNKYFSRLKTGSGWTSTK
;
A
#
# COMPACT_ATOMS: atom_id res chain seq x y z
N MET A 1 -44.82 4.37 57.30
CA MET A 1 -44.05 5.61 57.50
C MET A 1 -42.74 5.46 56.75
N ASN A 2 -42.66 6.08 55.58
CA ASN A 2 -41.48 6.42 54.76
C ASN A 2 -40.44 5.34 54.42
N ILE A 3 -40.84 4.44 53.51
CA ILE A 3 -39.97 3.76 52.51
C ILE A 3 -39.73 4.73 51.34
N GLN A 4 -39.20 5.92 51.59
CA GLN A 4 -39.10 6.97 50.55
C GLN A 4 -37.79 7.77 50.52
N LYS A 5 -36.73 7.30 51.18
CA LYS A 5 -35.42 7.99 51.14
C LYS A 5 -34.21 7.09 50.86
N LEU A 6 -34.42 5.88 50.34
CA LEU A 6 -33.32 4.99 49.94
C LEU A 6 -33.45 4.41 48.51
N PHE A 7 -34.34 4.99 47.68
CA PHE A 7 -34.51 4.57 46.28
C PHE A 7 -34.06 5.61 45.25
N PHE A 8 -33.69 6.83 45.66
CA PHE A 8 -33.28 7.89 44.73
C PHE A 8 -31.81 7.81 44.25
N PRO A 9 -30.83 7.27 45.00
CA PRO A 9 -29.47 7.07 44.46
C PRO A 9 -29.35 5.81 43.58
N ILE A 10 -30.20 4.79 43.80
CA ILE A 10 -30.12 3.51 43.08
C ILE A 10 -30.91 3.58 41.76
N PHE A 11 -31.97 4.40 41.68
CA PHE A 11 -32.70 4.60 40.42
C PHE A 11 -31.94 5.51 39.43
N CYS A 12 -31.08 6.42 39.91
CA CYS A 12 -30.20 7.21 39.03
C CYS A 12 -28.95 6.44 38.54
N ILE A 13 -28.55 5.36 39.22
CA ILE A 13 -27.46 4.48 38.76
C ILE A 13 -27.99 3.38 37.82
N CYS A 14 -29.26 2.96 37.96
CA CYS A 14 -29.89 2.03 37.01
C CYS A 14 -30.49 2.70 35.76
N LEU A 15 -30.68 4.04 35.74
CA LEU A 15 -31.07 4.78 34.52
C LEU A 15 -29.87 5.22 33.66
N MET A 16 -28.64 5.19 34.19
CA MET A 16 -27.42 5.31 33.37
C MET A 16 -26.96 3.97 32.76
N ALA A 17 -27.67 2.88 33.04
CA ALA A 17 -27.39 1.55 32.46
C ALA A 17 -28.39 1.13 31.36
N ILE A 18 -29.35 1.98 30.97
CA ILE A 18 -30.36 1.66 29.94
C ILE A 18 -30.55 2.80 28.90
N VAL A 19 -29.64 3.78 28.85
CA VAL A 19 -29.50 4.71 27.70
C VAL A 19 -28.07 4.61 27.14
N GLY A 20 -27.66 3.39 26.84
CA GLY A 20 -26.47 3.05 26.05
C GLY A 20 -26.78 2.05 24.94
N CYS A 21 -28.06 1.78 24.68
CA CYS A 21 -28.51 0.90 23.62
C CYS A 21 -29.60 1.59 22.80
N GLN A 22 -29.16 2.48 21.91
CA GLN A 22 -29.72 2.76 20.57
C GLN A 22 -29.23 4.14 20.12
N GLU A 23 -27.97 4.20 19.70
CA GLU A 23 -27.44 5.06 18.63
C GLU A 23 -25.96 4.71 18.49
N ASP A 24 -25.69 3.59 17.82
CA ASP A 24 -24.39 3.24 17.21
C ASP A 24 -24.57 2.11 16.18
N ALA A 25 -25.78 1.97 15.63
CA ALA A 25 -26.13 0.86 14.75
C ALA A 25 -25.91 1.15 13.26
N LEU A 26 -25.23 2.24 12.88
CA LEU A 26 -25.05 2.57 11.46
C LEU A 26 -23.69 3.14 11.02
N THR A 27 -22.66 3.29 11.87
CA THR A 27 -21.39 3.90 11.41
C THR A 27 -20.09 3.47 12.10
N ASN A 28 -19.94 2.30 12.76
CA ASN A 28 -18.62 1.89 13.27
C ASN A 28 -18.37 0.38 13.41
N THR A 29 -17.21 -0.07 12.90
CA THR A 29 -16.49 -1.35 13.11
C THR A 29 -17.05 -2.64 12.46
N ILE A 30 -16.63 -2.89 11.20
CA ILE A 30 -16.73 -4.18 10.49
C ILE A 30 -15.78 -5.26 11.07
N TYR A 31 -14.83 -4.84 11.92
CA TYR A 31 -13.87 -5.68 12.62
C TYR A 31 -13.63 -5.11 14.02
N ARG A 32 -13.07 -5.90 14.93
CA ARG A 32 -12.68 -5.43 16.27
C ARG A 32 -11.18 -5.64 16.47
N ILE A 33 -10.51 -4.77 17.20
CA ILE A 33 -9.13 -5.03 17.62
C ILE A 33 -9.15 -5.75 18.98
N ASP A 34 -8.45 -6.88 19.09
CA ASP A 34 -8.33 -7.61 20.36
C ASP A 34 -7.25 -7.03 21.28
N GLU A 35 -7.14 -7.57 22.50
CA GLU A 35 -6.18 -7.12 23.52
C GLU A 35 -4.70 -7.23 23.10
N ASN A 36 -4.40 -7.97 22.03
CA ASN A 36 -3.06 -8.14 21.47
C ASN A 36 -2.85 -7.31 20.19
N GLY A 37 -3.76 -6.38 19.87
CA GLY A 37 -3.66 -5.51 18.70
C GLY A 37 -4.03 -6.18 17.37
N LYS A 38 -4.64 -7.38 17.38
CA LYS A 38 -5.05 -8.06 16.14
C LYS A 38 -6.47 -7.70 15.71
N ALA A 39 -6.67 -7.58 14.40
CA ALA A 39 -7.99 -7.44 13.79
C ALA A 39 -8.75 -8.78 13.81
N VAL A 40 -9.82 -8.82 14.58
CA VAL A 40 -10.79 -9.92 14.65
C VAL A 40 -11.84 -9.70 13.56
N MET A 41 -11.89 -10.62 12.59
CA MET A 41 -12.77 -10.56 11.43
C MET A 41 -13.53 -11.87 11.25
N GLN A 42 -14.73 -11.80 10.67
CA GLN A 42 -15.53 -12.98 10.36
C GLN A 42 -15.52 -13.18 8.84
N LEU A 43 -14.94 -14.29 8.38
CA LEU A 43 -14.84 -14.64 6.96
C LEU A 43 -15.88 -15.70 6.62
N THR A 44 -16.41 -15.64 5.40
CA THR A 44 -17.29 -16.67 4.85
C THR A 44 -16.65 -17.26 3.61
N ILE A 45 -16.53 -18.58 3.54
CA ILE A 45 -16.11 -19.31 2.34
C ILE A 45 -17.30 -19.97 1.66
N SER A 46 -17.18 -20.22 0.36
CA SER A 46 -18.06 -21.10 -0.41
C SER A 46 -17.24 -22.16 -1.15
N VAL A 47 -17.80 -23.36 -1.32
CA VAL A 47 -17.19 -24.40 -2.17
C VAL A 47 -18.03 -24.54 -3.44
N PRO A 48 -17.51 -24.16 -4.64
CA PRO A 48 -18.27 -24.25 -5.88
C PRO A 48 -18.83 -25.65 -6.07
N ALA A 49 -20.12 -25.73 -6.38
CA ALA A 49 -20.77 -27.01 -6.49
C ALA A 49 -20.25 -27.79 -7.70
N SER A 50 -20.03 -29.09 -7.51
CA SER A 50 -19.73 -30.01 -8.60
C SER A 50 -20.96 -30.15 -9.50
N GLN A 51 -20.79 -29.88 -10.79
CA GLN A 51 -21.82 -30.10 -11.80
C GLN A 51 -22.08 -31.61 -11.93
N THR A 52 -22.99 -32.18 -11.13
CA THR A 52 -23.11 -33.65 -11.02
C THR A 52 -23.64 -34.29 -12.30
N VAL A 53 -23.09 -35.47 -12.61
CA VAL A 53 -23.85 -36.56 -13.22
C VAL A 53 -24.06 -37.64 -12.16
N VAL A 54 -25.31 -37.87 -11.79
CA VAL A 54 -25.68 -38.99 -10.91
C VAL A 54 -25.67 -40.27 -11.74
N THR A 55 -24.57 -41.01 -11.70
CA THR A 55 -24.56 -42.43 -12.06
C THR A 55 -24.30 -43.26 -10.81
N ARG A 56 -25.10 -44.31 -10.64
CA ARG A 56 -25.26 -45.10 -9.40
C ARG A 56 -23.95 -45.77 -8.96
N GLY A 57 -23.06 -45.04 -8.29
CA GLY A 57 -21.79 -45.60 -7.82
C GLY A 57 -20.77 -44.62 -7.25
N GLY A 58 -21.13 -43.72 -6.34
CA GLY A 58 -20.15 -42.89 -5.62
C GLY A 58 -20.72 -42.23 -4.36
N THR A 59 -20.20 -42.61 -3.18
CA THR A 59 -20.60 -42.15 -1.83
C THR A 59 -19.70 -41.03 -1.29
N VAL A 60 -19.01 -40.27 -2.15
CA VAL A 60 -17.99 -39.28 -1.74
C VAL A 60 -18.58 -37.87 -1.86
N ASP A 61 -18.66 -37.14 -0.74
CA ASP A 61 -19.03 -35.72 -0.74
C ASP A 61 -17.82 -34.88 -1.17
N GLU A 62 -17.87 -34.33 -2.38
CA GLU A 62 -16.79 -33.56 -2.96
C GLU A 62 -16.67 -32.14 -2.35
N ASN A 63 -17.68 -31.70 -1.58
CA ASN A 63 -17.74 -30.35 -1.02
C ASN A 63 -17.29 -30.27 0.45
N THR A 64 -16.87 -31.39 1.05
CA THR A 64 -16.51 -31.44 2.46
C THR A 64 -15.29 -30.56 2.79
N VAL A 65 -15.41 -29.75 3.85
CA VAL A 65 -14.34 -28.94 4.44
C VAL A 65 -14.19 -29.36 5.91
N GLU A 66 -13.18 -30.19 6.19
CA GLU A 66 -12.92 -30.72 7.54
C GLU A 66 -11.96 -29.81 8.33
N ASN A 67 -11.10 -29.08 7.64
CA ASN A 67 -10.17 -28.15 8.25
C ASN A 67 -9.81 -27.02 7.30
N LEU A 68 -9.38 -25.90 7.89
CA LEU A 68 -9.02 -24.70 7.17
C LEU A 68 -7.76 -24.08 7.76
N SER A 69 -6.95 -23.45 6.92
CA SER A 69 -5.82 -22.63 7.32
C SER A 69 -5.85 -21.30 6.57
N VAL A 70 -5.53 -20.22 7.26
CA VAL A 70 -5.29 -18.89 6.68
C VAL A 70 -3.80 -18.61 6.74
N LEU A 71 -3.22 -18.29 5.60
CA LEU A 71 -1.81 -17.93 5.43
C LEU A 71 -1.75 -16.49 4.90
N VAL A 72 -0.96 -15.63 5.53
CA VAL A 72 -0.81 -14.22 5.14
C VAL A 72 0.62 -13.98 4.66
N PHE A 73 0.74 -13.43 3.46
CA PHE A 73 1.99 -13.03 2.84
C PHE A 73 1.97 -11.55 2.52
N SER A 74 3.16 -10.96 2.38
CA SER A 74 3.33 -9.56 1.98
C SER A 74 2.77 -9.26 0.58
N SER A 75 2.85 -10.22 -0.35
CA SER A 75 2.37 -10.14 -1.73
C SER A 75 2.18 -11.55 -2.32
N LYS A 76 1.78 -11.65 -3.59
CA LYS A 76 1.72 -12.92 -4.36
C LYS A 76 3.06 -13.34 -4.98
N ASP A 77 4.14 -12.61 -4.73
CA ASP A 77 5.45 -12.91 -5.32
C ASP A 77 6.03 -14.20 -4.74
N GLU A 78 6.72 -14.99 -5.55
CA GLU A 78 7.32 -16.27 -5.10
C GLU A 78 8.25 -16.10 -3.87
N GLY A 79 8.92 -14.96 -3.76
CA GLY A 79 9.81 -14.63 -2.63
C GLY A 79 9.10 -14.05 -1.40
N ALA A 80 7.79 -13.80 -1.45
CA ALA A 80 7.05 -13.25 -0.32
C ALA A 80 7.09 -14.23 0.87
N VAL A 81 7.36 -13.72 2.07
CA VAL A 81 7.50 -14.55 3.27
C VAL A 81 6.16 -14.71 3.99
N LEU A 82 5.98 -15.87 4.63
CA LEU A 82 4.81 -16.17 5.45
C LEU A 82 4.85 -15.34 6.74
N GLU A 83 4.02 -14.31 6.81
CA GLU A 83 3.93 -13.38 7.95
C GLU A 83 3.02 -13.90 9.05
N GLN A 84 1.98 -14.64 8.68
CA GLN A 84 1.03 -15.20 9.63
C GLN A 84 0.40 -16.49 9.13
N LYS A 85 0.17 -17.41 10.07
CA LYS A 85 -0.55 -18.65 9.85
C LYS A 85 -1.56 -18.85 10.99
N GLN A 86 -2.80 -19.19 10.64
CA GLN A 86 -3.83 -19.58 11.59
C GLN A 86 -4.54 -20.82 11.08
N GLN A 87 -4.77 -21.81 11.94
CA GLN A 87 -5.44 -23.06 11.58
C GLN A 87 -6.74 -23.19 12.35
N PHE A 88 -7.72 -23.81 11.70
CA PHE A 88 -9.07 -24.02 12.20
C PHE A 88 -9.46 -25.48 12.01
N SER A 89 -10.05 -26.05 13.05
CA SER A 89 -10.70 -27.36 13.02
C SER A 89 -12.14 -27.24 12.53
N GLU A 90 -12.75 -28.35 12.13
CA GLU A 90 -14.17 -28.41 11.72
C GLU A 90 -15.11 -27.76 12.74
N THR A 91 -14.85 -27.92 14.05
CA THR A 91 -15.69 -27.37 15.12
C THR A 91 -15.64 -25.84 15.24
N GLU A 92 -14.65 -25.21 14.64
CA GLU A 92 -14.49 -23.75 14.59
C GLU A 92 -15.10 -23.15 13.31
N LEU A 93 -15.63 -24.00 12.43
CA LEU A 93 -16.32 -23.62 11.20
C LEU A 93 -17.83 -23.70 11.41
N GLU A 94 -18.50 -22.55 11.37
CA GLU A 94 -19.96 -22.45 11.43
C GLU A 94 -20.57 -22.81 10.08
N ASP A 95 -21.47 -23.80 10.05
CA ASP A 95 -22.30 -24.10 8.87
C ASP A 95 -23.31 -22.98 8.62
N VAL A 96 -23.13 -22.29 7.50
CA VAL A 96 -24.02 -21.20 7.06
C VAL A 96 -24.58 -21.48 5.67
N THR A 97 -24.43 -22.73 5.22
CA THR A 97 -25.01 -23.29 4.00
C THR A 97 -26.52 -23.07 3.97
N PRO A 98 -27.05 -22.36 2.96
CA PRO A 98 -28.50 -22.27 2.74
C PRO A 98 -29.09 -23.66 2.50
N GLU A 99 -30.35 -23.90 2.89
CA GLU A 99 -31.02 -25.19 2.65
C GLU A 99 -30.93 -25.59 1.17
N GLY A 100 -30.29 -26.74 0.89
CA GLY A 100 -30.10 -27.27 -0.47
C GLY A 100 -29.13 -26.46 -1.36
N GLY A 101 -28.26 -25.63 -0.79
CA GLY A 101 -27.34 -24.76 -1.54
C GLY A 101 -25.85 -25.13 -1.48
N THR A 102 -25.02 -24.28 -2.08
CA THR A 102 -23.55 -24.35 -2.04
C THR A 102 -23.04 -24.43 -0.60
N VAL A 103 -22.07 -25.31 -0.32
CA VAL A 103 -21.47 -25.42 1.02
C VAL A 103 -20.81 -24.10 1.38
N CYS A 104 -21.33 -23.45 2.43
CA CYS A 104 -20.80 -22.20 2.96
C CYS A 104 -20.44 -22.39 4.43
N LYS A 105 -19.20 -22.04 4.78
CA LYS A 105 -18.70 -22.08 6.15
C LYS A 105 -18.25 -20.69 6.57
N ARG A 106 -18.53 -20.32 7.81
CA ARG A 106 -18.11 -19.05 8.41
C ARG A 106 -17.17 -19.31 9.58
N PHE A 107 -16.14 -18.49 9.72
CA PHE A 107 -15.15 -18.64 10.79
C PHE A 107 -14.56 -17.29 11.19
N THR A 108 -14.02 -17.21 12.41
CA THR A 108 -13.43 -15.97 12.94
C THR A 108 -11.91 -16.04 12.88
N VAL A 109 -11.31 -15.14 12.10
CA VAL A 109 -9.86 -15.01 11.95
C VAL A 109 -9.35 -13.84 12.79
N ARG A 110 -8.09 -13.94 13.25
CA ARG A 110 -7.38 -12.86 13.95
C ARG A 110 -6.12 -12.51 13.20
N LEU A 111 -6.19 -11.45 12.39
CA LEU A 111 -5.08 -11.03 11.55
C LEU A 111 -4.35 -9.82 12.11
N THR A 112 -3.04 -9.73 11.87
CA THR A 112 -2.27 -8.54 12.25
C THR A 112 -2.62 -7.39 11.29
N PRO A 113 -3.04 -6.20 11.78
CA PRO A 113 -3.27 -5.05 10.93
C PRO A 113 -2.03 -4.70 10.10
N ALA A 114 -2.24 -4.28 8.86
CA ALA A 114 -1.21 -3.98 7.89
C ALA A 114 -1.59 -2.73 7.07
N GLU A 115 -0.62 -1.85 6.86
CA GLU A 115 -0.78 -0.57 6.16
C GLU A 115 -0.84 -0.69 4.64
N GLY A 116 -0.48 -1.86 4.10
CA GLY A 116 -0.51 -2.18 2.68
C GLY A 116 -1.34 -3.42 2.38
N SER A 117 -1.60 -3.65 1.08
CA SER A 117 -2.26 -4.87 0.62
C SER A 117 -1.42 -6.11 0.99
N LYS A 118 -2.10 -7.17 1.43
CA LYS A 118 -1.53 -8.48 1.77
C LYS A 118 -2.20 -9.54 0.92
N ALA A 119 -1.45 -10.60 0.59
CA ALA A 119 -2.00 -11.78 -0.03
C ALA A 119 -2.46 -12.76 1.05
N VAL A 120 -3.77 -12.89 1.21
CA VAL A 120 -4.42 -13.78 2.18
C VAL A 120 -4.86 -15.04 1.46
N TYR A 121 -4.15 -16.14 1.71
CA TYR A 121 -4.52 -17.47 1.21
C TYR A 121 -5.40 -18.18 2.23
N VAL A 122 -6.52 -18.72 1.75
CA VAL A 122 -7.38 -19.61 2.52
C VAL A 122 -7.27 -21.00 1.92
N VAL A 123 -6.85 -21.98 2.71
CA VAL A 123 -6.54 -23.33 2.23
C VAL A 123 -7.26 -24.37 3.09
N ALA A 124 -8.01 -25.27 2.47
CA ALA A 124 -8.80 -26.30 3.13
C ALA A 124 -8.19 -27.69 2.97
N ASN A 125 -8.45 -28.56 3.95
CA ASN A 125 -8.18 -30.00 3.93
C ASN A 125 -6.69 -30.37 3.76
N VAL A 126 -5.78 -29.52 4.21
CA VAL A 126 -4.32 -29.69 4.08
C VAL A 126 -3.55 -29.37 5.37
N ASN A 127 -4.23 -29.32 6.53
CA ASN A 127 -3.55 -29.03 7.79
C ASN A 127 -2.32 -29.92 8.07
N PRO A 128 -2.33 -31.25 7.78
CA PRO A 128 -1.15 -32.10 7.96
C PRO A 128 0.08 -31.64 7.17
N GLN A 129 -0.13 -31.16 5.93
CA GLN A 129 0.93 -30.66 5.06
C GLN A 129 1.50 -29.33 5.56
N LEU A 130 0.69 -28.58 6.31
CA LEU A 130 1.06 -27.29 6.87
C LEU A 130 1.71 -27.41 8.26
N GLU A 131 1.64 -28.55 8.96
CA GLU A 131 2.09 -28.70 10.36
C GLU A 131 3.52 -28.20 10.60
N SER A 132 4.44 -28.48 9.68
CA SER A 132 5.84 -28.09 9.79
C SER A 132 6.13 -26.62 9.47
N LEU A 133 5.14 -25.87 8.95
CA LEU A 133 5.34 -24.46 8.61
C LEU A 133 5.21 -23.57 9.85
N THR A 134 6.22 -22.74 10.04
CA THR A 134 6.27 -21.66 11.02
C THR A 134 6.27 -20.31 10.29
N ALA A 135 5.53 -19.34 10.82
CA ALA A 135 5.58 -17.94 10.35
C ALA A 135 6.74 -17.23 11.06
N ASP A 136 7.96 -17.70 10.80
CA ASP A 136 9.23 -17.20 11.39
C ASP A 136 9.96 -16.23 10.45
N GLY A 137 9.40 -15.95 9.27
CA GLY A 137 10.00 -15.10 8.25
C GLY A 137 10.95 -15.83 7.29
N GLU A 138 11.13 -17.15 7.41
CA GLU A 138 12.00 -17.93 6.52
C GLU A 138 11.22 -18.64 5.39
N ILE A 139 9.98 -19.04 5.66
CA ILE A 139 9.14 -19.75 4.70
C ILE A 139 8.62 -18.79 3.63
N THR A 140 9.02 -19.00 2.38
CA THR A 140 8.52 -18.21 1.23
C THR A 140 7.25 -18.81 0.62
N LEU A 141 6.52 -18.03 -0.16
CA LEU A 141 5.39 -18.50 -0.96
C LEU A 141 5.83 -19.61 -1.93
N ALA A 142 7.04 -19.52 -2.49
CA ALA A 142 7.63 -20.58 -3.31
C ALA A 142 7.82 -21.89 -2.53
N ASP A 143 8.14 -21.82 -1.23
CA ASP A 143 8.26 -23.02 -0.39
C ASP A 143 6.90 -23.63 -0.09
N VAL A 144 5.88 -22.80 0.18
CA VAL A 144 4.51 -23.29 0.36
C VAL A 144 3.97 -23.93 -0.93
N ARG A 145 4.30 -23.40 -2.11
CA ARG A 145 3.94 -24.00 -3.40
C ARG A 145 4.59 -25.37 -3.67
N LYS A 146 5.67 -25.72 -2.95
CA LYS A 146 6.29 -27.06 -3.01
C LYS A 146 5.56 -28.08 -2.14
N LEU A 147 4.68 -27.65 -1.24
CA LEU A 147 3.83 -28.55 -0.48
C LEU A 147 2.74 -29.09 -1.39
N VAL A 148 2.70 -30.42 -1.52
CA VAL A 148 1.84 -31.08 -2.47
C VAL A 148 0.90 -32.08 -1.81
N THR A 149 -0.26 -32.25 -2.42
CA THR A 149 -1.09 -33.44 -2.26
C THR A 149 -0.79 -34.40 -3.42
N SER A 150 -0.88 -35.71 -3.17
CA SER A 150 -0.49 -36.74 -4.15
C SER A 150 -1.45 -37.91 -4.13
N MET A 151 -1.64 -38.54 -5.30
CA MET A 151 -2.46 -39.75 -5.42
C MET A 151 -1.71 -40.96 -4.83
N GLU A 152 -2.38 -41.81 -4.04
CA GLU A 152 -1.80 -43.08 -3.58
C GLU A 152 -1.54 -44.02 -4.78
N THR A 153 -0.29 -44.46 -4.96
CA THR A 153 0.17 -45.20 -6.15
C THR A 153 -0.25 -46.67 -6.24
N GLY A 154 -1.27 -47.10 -5.49
CA GLY A 154 -1.60 -48.53 -5.32
C GLY A 154 -3.07 -48.94 -5.38
N ILE A 155 -4.03 -48.01 -5.50
CA ILE A 155 -5.47 -48.33 -5.37
C ILE A 155 -6.23 -47.99 -6.66
N LEU A 156 -7.18 -48.85 -7.04
CA LEU A 156 -8.14 -48.71 -8.16
C LEU A 156 -9.14 -47.53 -8.02
N THR A 157 -8.91 -46.62 -7.07
CA THR A 157 -9.74 -45.44 -6.79
C THR A 157 -8.78 -44.31 -6.47
N GLY A 158 -8.82 -43.21 -7.24
CA GLY A 158 -7.93 -42.06 -7.09
C GLY A 158 -8.03 -41.34 -5.75
N GLU A 159 -7.61 -40.08 -5.70
CA GLU A 159 -7.74 -39.24 -4.50
C GLU A 159 -9.18 -39.25 -3.98
N LYS A 160 -9.36 -39.42 -2.67
CA LYS A 160 -10.68 -39.42 -2.04
C LYS A 160 -10.86 -38.12 -1.28
N ALA A 161 -12.08 -37.59 -1.30
CA ALA A 161 -12.43 -36.42 -0.49
C ALA A 161 -12.15 -36.70 1.01
N PRO A 162 -11.85 -35.65 1.79
CA PRO A 162 -11.90 -34.24 1.40
C PRO A 162 -10.71 -33.80 0.52
N PHE A 163 -10.97 -33.01 -0.54
CA PHE A 163 -9.92 -32.53 -1.45
C PHE A 163 -9.25 -31.27 -0.90
N ALA A 164 -7.96 -31.09 -1.18
CA ALA A 164 -7.32 -29.80 -0.99
C ALA A 164 -8.04 -28.72 -1.81
N MET A 165 -8.34 -27.58 -1.19
CA MET A 165 -8.94 -26.43 -1.86
C MET A 165 -8.23 -25.16 -1.43
N SER A 166 -8.18 -24.17 -2.30
CA SER A 166 -7.49 -22.93 -1.99
C SER A 166 -8.10 -21.73 -2.69
N ALA A 167 -8.04 -20.57 -2.04
CA ALA A 167 -8.34 -19.25 -2.59
C ALA A 167 -7.27 -18.23 -2.17
N CYS A 168 -7.15 -17.13 -2.92
CA CYS A 168 -6.29 -16.01 -2.57
C CYS A 168 -7.05 -14.70 -2.73
N ILE A 169 -6.90 -13.79 -1.76
CA ILE A 169 -7.44 -12.43 -1.80
C ILE A 169 -6.31 -11.45 -1.51
N GLU A 170 -6.17 -10.42 -2.34
CA GLU A 170 -5.28 -9.28 -2.08
C GLU A 170 -6.08 -8.13 -1.49
N THR A 171 -5.74 -7.74 -0.26
CA THR A 171 -6.47 -6.70 0.47
C THR A 171 -5.66 -6.18 1.65
N THR A 172 -5.98 -4.98 2.14
CA THR A 172 -5.43 -4.47 3.40
C THR A 172 -5.96 -5.28 4.59
N VAL A 173 -5.27 -5.26 5.72
CA VAL A 173 -5.76 -5.90 6.95
C VAL A 173 -5.92 -4.81 8.01
N PRO A 174 -7.09 -4.58 8.59
CA PRO A 174 -8.39 -5.14 8.20
C PRO A 174 -8.89 -4.55 6.88
N GLY A 175 -9.35 -5.41 5.98
CA GLY A 175 -9.88 -5.02 4.67
C GLY A 175 -11.37 -5.30 4.62
N ILE A 176 -12.17 -4.35 4.14
CA ILE A 176 -13.62 -4.52 3.98
C ILE A 176 -13.96 -5.73 3.09
N ALA A 177 -13.10 -6.01 2.10
CA ALA A 177 -13.21 -7.16 1.21
C ALA A 177 -13.11 -8.51 1.92
N LEU A 178 -12.47 -8.61 3.09
CA LEU A 178 -12.40 -9.86 3.86
C LEU A 178 -13.69 -10.19 4.61
N VAL A 179 -14.55 -9.19 4.84
CA VAL A 179 -15.73 -9.32 5.70
C VAL A 179 -17.03 -9.22 4.91
N GLU A 180 -17.04 -8.52 3.77
CA GLU A 180 -18.22 -8.40 2.90
C GLU A 180 -18.28 -9.48 1.80
N LYS A 181 -17.15 -10.07 1.41
CA LYS A 181 -17.11 -11.04 0.29
C LYS A 181 -17.14 -12.48 0.80
N THR A 182 -17.87 -13.33 0.08
CA THR A 182 -17.75 -14.78 0.21
C THR A 182 -16.56 -15.25 -0.62
N ILE A 183 -15.70 -16.10 -0.04
CA ILE A 183 -14.43 -16.52 -0.64
C ILE A 183 -14.61 -17.90 -1.31
N PRO A 184 -14.55 -18.01 -2.65
CA PRO A 184 -14.74 -19.29 -3.33
C PRO A 184 -13.48 -20.17 -3.23
N LEU A 185 -13.57 -21.30 -2.54
CA LEU A 185 -12.50 -22.29 -2.44
C LEU A 185 -12.49 -23.22 -3.65
N ILE A 186 -11.44 -23.13 -4.46
CA ILE A 186 -11.28 -23.93 -5.68
C ILE A 186 -10.55 -25.24 -5.36
N ARG A 187 -11.12 -26.38 -5.76
CA ARG A 187 -10.48 -27.71 -5.60
C ARG A 187 -9.18 -27.80 -6.39
N SER A 188 -8.15 -28.41 -5.81
CA SER A 188 -6.86 -28.62 -6.47
C SER A 188 -6.88 -29.69 -7.58
N VAL A 189 -7.94 -30.48 -7.67
CA VAL A 189 -8.09 -31.61 -8.60
C VAL A 189 -9.16 -31.35 -9.66
N ALA A 190 -9.02 -32.02 -10.81
CA ALA A 190 -10.05 -32.18 -11.83
C ALA A 190 -10.77 -33.52 -11.65
N LYS A 191 -11.99 -33.65 -12.16
CA LYS A 191 -12.81 -34.87 -12.15
C LYS A 191 -12.98 -35.43 -13.56
N PHE A 192 -12.95 -36.75 -13.69
CA PHE A 192 -13.21 -37.47 -14.93
C PHE A 192 -14.31 -38.52 -14.73
N THR A 193 -15.27 -38.60 -15.64
CA THR A 193 -16.30 -39.65 -15.66
C THR A 193 -16.40 -40.29 -17.04
N LEU A 194 -16.90 -41.52 -17.07
CA LEU A 194 -17.16 -42.27 -18.30
C LEU A 194 -18.63 -42.71 -18.38
N GLN A 195 -19.28 -42.40 -19.49
CA GLN A 195 -20.59 -42.89 -19.87
C GLN A 195 -20.55 -43.65 -21.20
N ILE A 196 -21.52 -44.54 -21.41
CA ILE A 196 -21.76 -45.23 -22.67
C ILE A 196 -23.16 -44.87 -23.14
N GLU A 197 -23.28 -44.37 -24.37
CA GLU A 197 -24.57 -44.05 -24.96
C GLU A 197 -25.40 -45.31 -25.25
N GLU A 198 -26.72 -45.20 -25.18
CA GLU A 198 -27.63 -46.31 -25.46
C GLU A 198 -27.51 -46.75 -26.93
N GLY A 199 -27.29 -48.05 -27.16
CA GLY A 199 -27.15 -48.60 -28.52
C GLY A 199 -25.72 -48.70 -29.04
N VAL A 200 -24.71 -48.31 -28.25
CA VAL A 200 -23.29 -48.60 -28.54
C VAL A 200 -23.09 -50.12 -28.70
N ASN A 201 -22.22 -50.49 -29.65
CA ASN A 201 -21.97 -51.86 -30.10
C ASN A 201 -21.93 -52.88 -28.93
N PRO A 202 -22.81 -53.91 -28.92
CA PRO A 202 -22.93 -54.85 -27.80
C PRO A 202 -21.69 -55.73 -27.60
N LYS A 203 -20.73 -55.71 -28.53
CA LYS A 203 -19.44 -56.37 -28.37
C LYS A 203 -18.49 -55.60 -27.46
N PHE A 204 -18.75 -54.32 -27.20
CA PHE A 204 -17.98 -53.47 -26.30
C PHE A 204 -18.52 -53.61 -24.87
N SER A 205 -17.64 -53.91 -23.92
CA SER A 205 -18.03 -54.16 -22.52
C SER A 205 -16.88 -53.89 -21.56
N GLU A 206 -17.21 -53.65 -20.29
CA GLU A 206 -16.25 -53.43 -19.19
C GLU A 206 -15.22 -52.31 -19.48
N PRO A 207 -15.61 -51.11 -19.98
CA PRO A 207 -14.66 -50.06 -20.20
C PRO A 207 -14.11 -49.47 -18.90
N LEU A 208 -12.87 -49.00 -19.01
CA LEU A 208 -12.11 -48.40 -17.94
C LEU A 208 -11.24 -47.28 -18.53
N ILE A 209 -11.33 -46.06 -18.00
CA ILE A 209 -10.52 -44.92 -18.45
C ILE A 209 -9.21 -44.82 -17.66
N ARG A 210 -8.15 -44.35 -18.32
CA ARG A 210 -6.86 -43.97 -17.72
C ARG A 210 -6.40 -42.65 -18.30
N VAL A 211 -6.02 -41.69 -17.46
CA VAL A 211 -5.53 -40.39 -17.92
C VAL A 211 -4.01 -40.38 -17.99
N TRP A 212 -3.49 -40.05 -19.17
CA TRP A 212 -2.07 -39.99 -19.48
C TRP A 212 -1.60 -38.56 -19.67
N TYR A 213 -0.30 -38.34 -19.43
CA TYR A 213 0.34 -37.02 -19.46
C TYR A 213 -0.31 -36.02 -18.49
N ALA A 214 -0.68 -36.51 -17.31
CA ALA A 214 -1.22 -35.70 -16.21
C ALA A 214 -0.31 -35.74 -14.98
N GLN A 215 -0.43 -34.74 -14.12
CA GLN A 215 0.31 -34.67 -12.87
C GLN A 215 -0.20 -35.75 -11.89
N THR A 216 0.71 -36.27 -11.06
CA THR A 216 0.37 -37.25 -9.99
C THR A 216 0.34 -36.63 -8.59
N SER A 217 0.73 -35.36 -8.51
CA SER A 217 0.65 -34.51 -7.33
C SER A 217 0.39 -33.06 -7.76
N GLY A 218 -0.23 -32.27 -6.89
CA GLY A 218 -0.48 -30.85 -7.12
C GLY A 218 -0.14 -30.04 -5.87
N SER A 219 0.20 -28.77 -6.07
CA SER A 219 0.41 -27.84 -4.96
C SER A 219 -0.88 -27.69 -4.15
N ILE A 220 -0.74 -27.53 -2.83
CA ILE A 220 -1.89 -27.19 -1.97
C ILE A 220 -2.54 -25.84 -2.34
N LEU A 221 -1.85 -24.99 -3.10
CA LEU A 221 -2.33 -23.68 -3.58
C LEU A 221 -2.84 -23.71 -5.02
N THR A 222 -2.89 -24.88 -5.67
CA THR A 222 -3.26 -24.99 -7.09
C THR A 222 -4.62 -24.37 -7.42
N GLY A 223 -5.60 -24.42 -6.51
CA GLY A 223 -6.89 -23.76 -6.73
C GLY A 223 -6.80 -22.23 -6.78
N ALA A 224 -5.93 -21.63 -5.96
CA ALA A 224 -5.74 -20.18 -5.84
C ALA A 224 -4.87 -19.62 -6.98
N ASP A 225 -3.97 -20.44 -7.52
CA ASP A 225 -2.96 -20.01 -8.49
C ASP A 225 -3.45 -20.07 -9.95
N VAL A 226 -4.48 -20.87 -10.24
CA VAL A 226 -4.92 -21.14 -11.62
C VAL A 226 -6.13 -20.29 -12.04
N THR A 227 -6.78 -19.57 -11.10
CA THR A 227 -7.89 -18.63 -11.39
C THR A 227 -7.44 -17.35 -12.12
N ASP A 228 -6.14 -17.03 -12.15
CA ASP A 228 -5.56 -15.87 -12.86
C ASP A 228 -5.17 -16.20 -14.33
N ASN A 229 -5.94 -17.04 -15.04
CA ASN A 229 -5.65 -17.49 -16.42
C ASN A 229 -4.27 -18.17 -16.62
N GLN A 230 -3.65 -18.67 -15.54
CA GLN A 230 -2.35 -19.32 -15.63
C GLN A 230 -2.44 -20.72 -16.27
N THR A 231 -1.44 -21.07 -17.08
CA THR A 231 -1.38 -22.40 -17.72
C THR A 231 -1.01 -23.46 -16.68
N PRO A 232 -1.75 -24.58 -16.57
CA PRO A 232 -1.41 -25.67 -15.65
C PRO A 232 0.04 -26.16 -15.81
N PRO A 233 0.66 -26.73 -14.77
CA PRO A 233 2.08 -27.12 -14.82
C PRO A 233 2.35 -28.21 -15.86
N ALA A 234 3.46 -28.07 -16.59
CA ALA A 234 3.96 -29.10 -17.49
C ALA A 234 4.61 -30.26 -16.72
N LEU A 235 4.52 -31.46 -17.28
CA LEU A 235 5.28 -32.60 -16.75
C LEU A 235 6.77 -32.40 -17.00
N THR A 236 7.58 -32.52 -15.94
CA THR A 236 9.05 -32.39 -16.00
C THR A 236 9.75 -33.72 -16.30
N SER A 237 9.04 -34.86 -16.25
CA SER A 237 9.57 -36.19 -16.61
C SER A 237 8.49 -37.14 -17.14
N MET A 238 8.86 -38.05 -18.05
CA MET A 238 7.98 -39.11 -18.57
C MET A 238 8.09 -40.42 -17.78
N PRO A 239 7.03 -41.25 -17.70
CA PRO A 239 5.62 -40.94 -17.95
C PRO A 239 4.86 -40.74 -16.64
N GLY A 240 4.28 -39.56 -16.42
CA GLY A 240 3.23 -39.39 -15.40
C GLY A 240 2.00 -40.22 -15.81
N ARG A 241 1.69 -41.27 -15.03
CA ARG A 241 0.51 -42.13 -15.23
C ARG A 241 -0.50 -41.83 -14.11
N ALA A 242 -1.71 -41.40 -14.45
CA ALA A 242 -2.83 -41.40 -13.49
C ALA A 242 -3.63 -42.71 -13.61
N ILE A 243 -4.13 -43.19 -12.48
CA ILE A 243 -4.79 -44.50 -12.29
C ILE A 243 -6.21 -44.47 -12.87
N ALA A 244 -6.86 -45.64 -12.97
CA ALA A 244 -8.01 -45.90 -13.81
C ALA A 244 -9.38 -45.74 -13.12
N ALA A 245 -10.46 -45.46 -13.88
CA ALA A 245 -11.87 -45.56 -13.44
C ALA A 245 -12.66 -46.54 -14.31
N SER A 246 -13.57 -47.34 -13.73
CA SER A 246 -14.37 -48.35 -14.44
C SER A 246 -15.77 -47.86 -14.82
N GLU A 247 -16.42 -48.59 -15.73
CA GLU A 247 -17.85 -48.48 -16.01
C GLU A 247 -18.69 -48.48 -14.72
N GLY A 248 -19.66 -47.55 -14.60
CA GLY A 248 -20.63 -47.53 -13.50
C GLY A 248 -20.59 -46.33 -12.54
N GLY A 249 -19.86 -45.25 -12.85
CA GLY A 249 -20.01 -43.98 -12.14
C GLY A 249 -19.02 -43.70 -11.00
N VAL A 250 -17.88 -44.40 -10.94
CA VAL A 250 -16.80 -44.05 -10.03
C VAL A 250 -15.96 -42.93 -10.66
N PRO A 251 -15.98 -41.70 -10.12
CA PRO A 251 -15.19 -40.59 -10.66
C PRO A 251 -13.69 -40.82 -10.46
N LEU A 252 -12.90 -40.39 -11.44
CA LEU A 252 -11.44 -40.34 -11.34
C LEU A 252 -11.01 -38.88 -11.11
N TYR A 253 -10.28 -38.63 -10.04
CA TYR A 253 -9.70 -37.30 -9.77
C TYR A 253 -8.25 -37.25 -10.23
N VAL A 254 -7.85 -36.17 -10.90
CA VAL A 254 -6.52 -36.01 -11.51
C VAL A 254 -6.03 -34.59 -11.29
N TYR A 255 -4.73 -34.41 -11.09
CA TYR A 255 -4.15 -33.08 -10.93
C TYR A 255 -4.02 -32.31 -12.26
N PRO A 256 -4.13 -30.97 -12.22
CA PRO A 256 -4.04 -30.12 -13.40
C PRO A 256 -2.74 -30.30 -14.16
N SER A 257 -2.82 -30.33 -15.49
CA SER A 257 -1.66 -30.54 -16.35
C SER A 257 -1.88 -30.03 -17.76
N GLN A 258 -0.85 -29.43 -18.33
CA GLN A 258 -0.83 -29.03 -19.75
C GLN A 258 -0.24 -30.11 -20.68
N GLY A 259 0.16 -31.25 -20.11
CA GLY A 259 0.89 -32.32 -20.81
C GLY A 259 2.40 -32.26 -20.57
N TRP A 260 3.13 -33.03 -21.38
CA TRP A 260 4.60 -33.08 -21.36
C TRP A 260 5.18 -32.24 -22.50
N ASN A 261 6.19 -31.44 -22.18
CA ASN A 261 6.92 -30.62 -23.13
C ASN A 261 8.40 -30.61 -22.73
N ASP A 262 9.28 -31.09 -23.61
CA ASP A 262 10.74 -31.07 -23.41
C ASP A 262 11.46 -29.99 -24.24
N GLY A 263 10.69 -29.05 -24.81
CA GLY A 263 11.19 -28.00 -25.72
C GLY A 263 11.27 -28.43 -27.19
N SER A 264 11.08 -29.73 -27.50
CA SER A 264 11.14 -30.28 -28.86
C SER A 264 9.89 -31.07 -29.26
N THR A 265 9.25 -31.72 -28.28
CA THR A 265 8.09 -32.58 -28.46
C THR A 265 7.02 -32.20 -27.44
N ILE A 266 5.80 -31.98 -27.93
CA ILE A 266 4.63 -31.70 -27.08
C ILE A 266 3.74 -32.95 -27.09
N ARG A 267 3.42 -33.46 -25.89
CA ARG A 267 2.44 -34.53 -25.70
C ARG A 267 1.32 -34.03 -24.79
N ARG A 268 0.14 -33.81 -25.35
CA ARG A 268 -1.03 -33.36 -24.60
C ARG A 268 -1.67 -34.47 -23.77
N PRO A 269 -2.41 -34.10 -22.70
CA PRO A 269 -3.23 -35.04 -21.97
C PRO A 269 -4.13 -35.86 -22.90
N CYS A 270 -4.24 -37.15 -22.62
CA CYS A 270 -5.15 -38.02 -23.33
C CYS A 270 -5.71 -39.08 -22.40
N VAL A 271 -6.80 -39.70 -22.84
CA VAL A 271 -7.45 -40.78 -22.11
C VAL A 271 -7.28 -42.08 -22.91
N ILE A 272 -6.90 -43.15 -22.22
CA ILE A 272 -6.97 -44.51 -22.76
C ILE A 272 -8.19 -45.21 -22.17
N VAL A 273 -9.09 -45.67 -23.05
CA VAL A 273 -10.22 -46.53 -22.68
C VAL A 273 -9.78 -47.98 -22.88
N ALA A 274 -9.54 -48.70 -21.78
CA ALA A 274 -9.34 -50.14 -21.80
C ALA A 274 -10.70 -50.83 -21.71
N ALA A 275 -11.03 -51.72 -22.64
CA ALA A 275 -12.32 -52.41 -22.69
C ALA A 275 -12.18 -53.81 -23.29
N LYS A 276 -13.26 -54.59 -23.24
CA LYS A 276 -13.37 -55.84 -24.01
C LYS A 276 -14.15 -55.60 -25.29
N TYR A 277 -13.58 -55.97 -26.43
CA TYR A 277 -14.27 -56.04 -27.72
C TYR A 277 -14.40 -57.49 -28.15
N ASN A 278 -15.64 -57.99 -28.23
CA ASN A 278 -15.95 -59.38 -28.54
C ASN A 278 -15.27 -60.39 -27.59
N GLY A 279 -15.11 -60.00 -26.33
CA GLY A 279 -14.47 -60.79 -25.27
C GLY A 279 -12.94 -60.60 -25.15
N GLU A 280 -12.29 -60.01 -26.15
CA GLU A 280 -10.83 -59.78 -26.15
C GLU A 280 -10.50 -58.40 -25.57
N SER A 281 -9.43 -58.30 -24.77
CA SER A 281 -9.00 -57.03 -24.19
C SER A 281 -8.34 -56.13 -25.24
N CYS A 282 -8.81 -54.90 -25.37
CA CYS A 282 -8.30 -53.89 -26.29
C CYS A 282 -8.23 -52.50 -25.64
N TYR A 283 -7.45 -51.61 -26.26
CA TYR A 283 -7.19 -50.26 -25.76
C TYR A 283 -7.48 -49.22 -26.83
N TYR A 284 -8.22 -48.18 -26.47
CA TYR A 284 -8.59 -47.10 -27.37
C TYR A 284 -8.03 -45.76 -26.87
N ARG A 285 -7.36 -45.02 -27.75
CA ARG A 285 -6.90 -43.66 -27.44
C ARG A 285 -8.01 -42.65 -27.72
N VAL A 286 -8.22 -41.75 -26.76
CA VAL A 286 -9.12 -40.60 -26.85
C VAL A 286 -8.27 -39.36 -26.59
N ASN A 287 -8.17 -38.47 -27.57
CA ASN A 287 -7.52 -37.17 -27.38
C ASN A 287 -8.48 -36.25 -26.63
N LEU A 288 -7.96 -35.50 -25.64
CA LEU A 288 -8.76 -34.52 -24.91
C LEU A 288 -8.94 -33.28 -25.80
N VAL A 289 -10.04 -33.22 -26.53
CA VAL A 289 -10.40 -32.11 -27.43
C VAL A 289 -11.84 -31.68 -27.20
N ASP A 290 -12.13 -30.40 -27.44
CA ASP A 290 -13.50 -29.88 -27.42
C ASP A 290 -14.27 -30.22 -28.72
N GLU A 291 -15.54 -29.79 -28.79
CA GLU A 291 -16.43 -29.99 -29.94
C GLU A 291 -15.91 -29.37 -31.26
N THR A 292 -15.00 -28.41 -31.18
CA THR A 292 -14.36 -27.77 -32.34
C THR A 292 -13.05 -28.46 -32.74
N GLY A 293 -12.61 -29.46 -31.99
CA GLY A 293 -11.36 -30.19 -32.20
C GLY A 293 -10.14 -29.52 -31.58
N LYS A 294 -10.32 -28.50 -30.73
CA LYS A 294 -9.21 -27.82 -30.03
C LYS A 294 -8.76 -28.66 -28.85
N GLU A 295 -7.43 -28.78 -28.66
CA GLU A 295 -6.84 -29.49 -27.53
C GLU A 295 -7.20 -28.86 -26.18
N LEU A 296 -7.63 -29.68 -25.25
CA LEU A 296 -7.94 -29.32 -23.87
C LEU A 296 -6.76 -29.64 -22.94
N LEU A 297 -6.57 -28.81 -21.92
CA LEU A 297 -5.67 -29.05 -20.79
C LEU A 297 -6.50 -29.52 -19.59
N ILE A 298 -5.87 -30.16 -18.60
CA ILE A 298 -6.55 -30.52 -17.36
C ILE A 298 -6.44 -29.34 -16.39
N ARG A 299 -7.57 -28.80 -15.93
CA ARG A 299 -7.65 -27.65 -15.02
C ARG A 299 -8.26 -28.00 -13.66
N PRO A 300 -7.88 -27.30 -12.57
CA PRO A 300 -8.41 -27.57 -11.24
C PRO A 300 -9.89 -27.24 -11.16
N ASN A 301 -10.65 -28.03 -10.39
CA ASN A 301 -12.09 -27.86 -10.19
C ASN A 301 -12.97 -28.08 -11.45
N HIS A 302 -12.40 -28.49 -12.59
CA HIS A 302 -13.15 -28.88 -13.79
C HIS A 302 -13.64 -30.34 -13.72
N HIS A 303 -14.72 -30.66 -14.43
CA HIS A 303 -15.19 -32.04 -14.62
C HIS A 303 -15.26 -32.40 -16.11
N TYR A 304 -14.35 -33.28 -16.56
CA TYR A 304 -14.30 -33.83 -17.91
C TYR A 304 -15.15 -35.11 -18.00
N GLU A 305 -16.28 -35.02 -18.69
CA GLU A 305 -17.15 -36.16 -18.95
C GLU A 305 -16.90 -36.75 -20.33
N LEU A 306 -16.60 -38.06 -20.37
CA LEU A 306 -16.40 -38.81 -21.60
C LEU A 306 -17.63 -39.64 -21.90
N ILE A 307 -18.24 -39.43 -23.07
CA ILE A 307 -19.42 -40.16 -23.54
C ILE A 307 -19.01 -40.97 -24.76
N VAL A 308 -18.97 -42.30 -24.64
CA VAL A 308 -18.74 -43.20 -25.77
C VAL A 308 -20.00 -43.25 -26.62
N THR A 309 -19.92 -42.78 -27.86
CA THR A 309 -21.06 -42.67 -28.79
C THR A 309 -21.07 -43.77 -29.85
N ASP A 310 -19.91 -44.33 -30.20
CA ASP A 310 -19.82 -45.46 -31.14
C ASP A 310 -18.51 -46.26 -30.98
N VAL A 311 -18.55 -47.56 -31.34
CA VAL A 311 -17.39 -48.45 -31.38
C VAL A 311 -17.47 -49.34 -32.62
N LYS A 312 -16.60 -49.05 -33.60
CA LYS A 312 -16.66 -49.64 -34.96
C LYS A 312 -15.76 -50.87 -35.15
N SER A 313 -14.68 -50.98 -34.37
CA SER A 313 -13.69 -52.04 -34.51
C SER A 313 -13.02 -52.36 -33.17
N PRO A 314 -12.30 -53.51 -33.05
CA PRO A 314 -11.36 -53.69 -31.96
C PRO A 314 -10.33 -52.56 -31.96
N GLY A 315 -9.92 -52.14 -30.76
CA GLY A 315 -8.83 -51.18 -30.54
C GLY A 315 -7.45 -51.84 -30.65
N TYR A 316 -6.45 -51.20 -30.06
CA TYR A 316 -5.07 -51.70 -30.03
C TYR A 316 -4.90 -52.87 -29.04
N ALA A 317 -3.87 -53.70 -29.26
CA ALA A 317 -3.63 -54.87 -28.43
C ALA A 317 -2.99 -54.53 -27.08
N THR A 318 -2.31 -53.39 -26.99
CA THR A 318 -1.65 -52.93 -25.75
C THR A 318 -1.93 -51.45 -25.46
N GLU A 319 -1.89 -51.08 -24.19
CA GLU A 319 -2.04 -49.69 -23.73
C GLU A 319 -0.96 -48.78 -24.35
N GLN A 320 0.28 -49.26 -24.43
CA GLN A 320 1.40 -48.51 -25.02
C GLN A 320 1.18 -48.25 -26.51
N GLU A 321 0.72 -49.26 -27.25
CA GLU A 321 0.41 -49.12 -28.67
C GLU A 321 -0.72 -48.10 -28.89
N ALA A 322 -1.76 -48.12 -28.06
CA ALA A 322 -2.80 -47.09 -28.10
C ALA A 322 -2.24 -45.69 -27.82
N LEU A 323 -1.35 -45.57 -26.84
CA LEU A 323 -0.74 -44.30 -26.47
C LEU A 323 0.14 -43.71 -27.59
N GLU A 324 0.82 -44.55 -28.37
CA GLU A 324 1.75 -44.14 -29.44
C GLU A 324 1.08 -43.86 -30.79
N ASN A 325 -0.17 -44.28 -30.98
CA ASN A 325 -0.89 -44.17 -32.25
C ASN A 325 -2.10 -43.22 -32.17
N SER A 326 -2.63 -42.79 -33.31
CA SER A 326 -3.83 -41.94 -33.40
C SER A 326 -5.10 -42.67 -32.92
N PRO A 327 -6.13 -41.94 -32.43
CA PRO A 327 -7.43 -42.52 -32.11
C PRO A 327 -8.00 -43.37 -33.27
N SER A 328 -8.46 -44.57 -32.96
CA SER A 328 -9.01 -45.51 -33.94
C SER A 328 -10.05 -46.42 -33.29
N GLY A 329 -11.12 -46.74 -34.02
CA GLY A 329 -12.11 -47.75 -33.61
C GLY A 329 -13.16 -47.32 -32.58
N ILE A 330 -13.02 -46.15 -31.96
CA ILE A 330 -13.97 -45.56 -30.99
C ILE A 330 -14.34 -44.12 -31.38
N ALA A 331 -15.58 -43.72 -31.08
CA ALA A 331 -16.02 -42.33 -31.07
C ALA A 331 -16.43 -41.93 -29.65
N VAL A 332 -15.89 -40.81 -29.17
CA VAL A 332 -16.13 -40.28 -27.82
C VAL A 332 -16.38 -38.78 -27.91
N THR A 333 -17.46 -38.32 -27.28
CA THR A 333 -17.71 -36.90 -27.02
C THR A 333 -17.15 -36.55 -25.66
N ILE A 334 -16.48 -35.40 -25.55
CA ILE A 334 -15.89 -34.91 -24.29
C ILE A 334 -16.56 -33.59 -23.94
N LEU A 335 -17.07 -33.50 -22.71
CA LEU A 335 -17.69 -32.30 -22.17
C LEU A 335 -16.83 -31.80 -21.01
N ASP A 336 -16.40 -30.53 -21.06
CA ASP A 336 -15.68 -29.87 -19.97
C ASP A 336 -16.66 -29.03 -19.15
N HIS A 337 -17.09 -29.59 -18.02
CA HIS A 337 -17.97 -28.94 -17.05
C HIS A 337 -17.13 -28.01 -16.17
N GLU A 338 -16.67 -26.89 -16.73
CA GLU A 338 -16.06 -25.82 -15.95
C GLU A 338 -17.10 -25.28 -14.94
N PRO A 339 -16.76 -25.12 -13.65
CA PRO A 339 -17.67 -24.59 -12.66
C PRO A 339 -17.91 -23.10 -12.92
N GLN A 340 -18.90 -22.82 -13.76
CA GLN A 340 -19.41 -21.49 -14.08
C GLN A 340 -20.46 -21.00 -13.06
N VAL A 341 -20.80 -21.85 -12.10
CA VAL A 341 -21.88 -21.68 -11.12
C VAL A 341 -21.31 -21.87 -9.72
N PHE A 342 -21.47 -20.84 -8.89
CA PHE A 342 -20.89 -20.72 -7.57
C PHE A 342 -21.95 -20.65 -6.47
N ASP A 343 -23.16 -20.16 -6.79
CA ASP A 343 -24.33 -20.14 -5.88
C ASP A 343 -25.47 -20.99 -6.45
N MET A 344 -25.81 -22.08 -5.77
CA MET A 344 -26.85 -23.03 -6.18
C MET A 344 -27.96 -23.19 -5.14
N VAL A 345 -29.13 -23.63 -5.59
CA VAL A 345 -30.30 -24.02 -4.79
C VAL A 345 -31.05 -25.18 -5.41
N THR A 346 -31.65 -26.02 -4.57
CA THR A 346 -32.62 -27.03 -4.98
C THR A 346 -33.82 -27.06 -4.04
N ASP A 347 -34.99 -27.41 -4.57
CA ASP A 347 -36.18 -27.79 -3.78
C ASP A 347 -36.43 -29.32 -3.79
N GLY A 348 -35.43 -30.09 -4.24
CA GLY A 348 -35.49 -31.53 -4.42
C GLY A 348 -36.16 -32.00 -5.73
N THR A 349 -36.80 -31.09 -6.48
CA THR A 349 -37.36 -31.36 -7.82
C THR A 349 -36.64 -30.57 -8.91
N TYR A 350 -36.32 -29.32 -8.63
CA TYR A 350 -35.62 -28.40 -9.52
C TYR A 350 -34.27 -28.00 -8.91
N GLU A 351 -33.32 -27.61 -9.76
CA GLU A 351 -32.05 -27.00 -9.36
C GLU A 351 -31.82 -25.72 -10.15
N LEU A 352 -31.26 -24.71 -9.49
CA LEU A 352 -30.84 -23.45 -10.09
C LEU A 352 -29.50 -23.06 -9.51
N GLY A 353 -28.52 -22.73 -10.34
CA GLY A 353 -27.32 -22.06 -9.88
C GLY A 353 -26.83 -20.98 -10.83
N VAL A 354 -26.08 -20.03 -10.29
CA VAL A 354 -25.64 -18.80 -10.97
C VAL A 354 -24.16 -18.51 -10.69
N SER A 355 -23.56 -17.63 -11.50
CA SER A 355 -22.24 -17.04 -11.23
C SER A 355 -22.18 -16.30 -9.89
N ASP A 356 -20.96 -16.11 -9.36
CA ASP A 356 -20.70 -15.22 -8.22
C ASP A 356 -20.78 -13.73 -8.64
N THR A 357 -20.16 -12.82 -7.88
CA THR A 357 -20.09 -11.39 -8.19
C THR A 357 -19.36 -11.13 -9.51
N ILE A 358 -20.01 -10.40 -10.42
CA ILE A 358 -19.46 -10.04 -11.73
C ILE A 358 -18.85 -8.63 -11.64
N HIS A 359 -17.54 -8.51 -11.84
CA HIS A 359 -16.83 -7.24 -11.94
C HIS A 359 -16.70 -6.82 -13.41
N MET A 360 -17.04 -5.56 -13.71
CA MET A 360 -16.91 -4.95 -15.03
C MET A 360 -16.13 -3.64 -14.93
N ALA A 361 -15.18 -3.44 -15.84
CA ALA A 361 -14.46 -2.17 -15.95
C ALA A 361 -15.40 -1.00 -16.21
N SER A 362 -15.10 0.19 -15.69
CA SER A 362 -15.77 1.42 -16.13
C SER A 362 -15.14 1.96 -17.41
N LYS A 363 -15.99 2.59 -18.24
CA LYS A 363 -15.60 3.40 -19.39
C LYS A 363 -16.54 4.60 -19.52
N ALA A 364 -15.98 5.78 -19.77
CA ALA A 364 -16.72 7.04 -19.90
C ALA A 364 -17.76 7.09 -21.04
N THR A 365 -17.40 6.49 -22.18
CA THR A 365 -18.06 6.72 -23.47
C THR A 365 -18.62 5.46 -24.11
N GLU A 366 -18.23 4.28 -23.64
CA GLU A 366 -18.58 3.00 -24.25
C GLU A 366 -19.22 2.07 -23.23
N ALA A 367 -20.15 1.24 -23.69
CA ALA A 367 -20.66 0.15 -22.88
C ALA A 367 -19.59 -0.95 -22.72
N VAL A 368 -19.65 -1.66 -21.61
CA VAL A 368 -18.83 -2.84 -21.34
C VAL A 368 -19.73 -4.04 -21.15
N THR A 369 -19.20 -5.23 -21.42
CA THR A 369 -19.94 -6.49 -21.28
C THR A 369 -19.27 -7.42 -20.29
N GLY A 370 -20.08 -8.19 -19.57
CA GLY A 370 -19.65 -9.30 -18.73
C GLY A 370 -20.55 -10.51 -18.94
N ASP A 371 -20.07 -11.69 -18.57
CA ASP A 371 -20.80 -12.94 -18.75
C ASP A 371 -21.43 -13.40 -17.43
N LEU A 372 -22.71 -13.78 -17.48
CA LEU A 372 -23.47 -14.42 -16.42
C LEU A 372 -23.81 -15.84 -16.84
N HIS A 373 -23.35 -16.81 -16.07
CA HIS A 373 -23.64 -18.22 -16.29
C HIS A 373 -24.73 -18.71 -15.33
N VAL A 374 -25.70 -19.46 -15.88
CA VAL A 374 -26.84 -20.02 -15.14
C VAL A 374 -27.00 -21.49 -15.46
N ARG A 375 -27.01 -22.34 -14.45
CA ARG A 375 -27.33 -23.77 -14.57
C ARG A 375 -28.72 -24.06 -14.04
N CYS A 376 -29.48 -24.90 -14.72
CA CYS A 376 -30.76 -25.39 -14.20
C CYS A 376 -30.99 -26.89 -14.46
N PHE A 377 -31.75 -27.54 -13.58
CA PHE A 377 -32.21 -28.92 -13.75
C PHE A 377 -33.70 -29.05 -13.37
N PRO A 378 -34.50 -29.84 -14.11
CA PRO A 378 -34.20 -30.47 -15.41
C PRO A 378 -34.01 -29.45 -16.55
N SER A 379 -33.64 -29.90 -17.75
CA SER A 379 -33.50 -29.03 -18.95
C SER A 379 -34.82 -28.37 -19.39
N SER A 380 -35.96 -28.79 -18.83
CA SER A 380 -37.30 -28.37 -19.22
C SER A 380 -37.81 -27.22 -18.33
N GLY A 381 -37.54 -25.98 -18.72
CA GLY A 381 -38.10 -24.79 -18.07
C GLY A 381 -37.52 -23.51 -18.65
N GLU A 382 -38.21 -22.39 -18.44
CA GLU A 382 -37.73 -21.07 -18.88
C GLU A 382 -36.98 -20.40 -17.73
N VAL A 383 -35.71 -20.06 -17.97
CA VAL A 383 -34.91 -19.24 -17.06
C VAL A 383 -35.23 -17.77 -17.35
N SER A 384 -35.70 -17.05 -16.33
CA SER A 384 -35.99 -15.62 -16.45
C SER A 384 -34.95 -14.80 -15.70
N LEU A 385 -34.38 -13.80 -16.38
CA LEU A 385 -33.49 -12.80 -15.79
C LEU A 385 -34.24 -11.49 -15.63
N SER A 386 -34.10 -10.87 -14.48
CA SER A 386 -34.56 -9.51 -14.26
C SER A 386 -33.50 -8.73 -13.52
N VAL A 387 -33.13 -7.56 -14.06
CA VAL A 387 -32.35 -6.60 -13.29
C VAL A 387 -33.30 -6.03 -12.23
N VAL A 388 -32.96 -6.25 -10.96
CA VAL A 388 -33.76 -5.83 -9.80
C VAL A 388 -33.16 -4.60 -9.13
N GLU A 389 -31.89 -4.29 -9.41
CA GLU A 389 -31.18 -3.09 -8.97
C GLU A 389 -30.21 -2.65 -10.08
N GLY A 390 -30.19 -1.36 -10.43
CA GLY A 390 -29.31 -0.80 -11.47
C GLY A 390 -29.90 -0.81 -12.90
N ASN A 391 -31.22 -0.92 -13.06
CA ASN A 391 -31.90 -1.04 -14.38
C ASN A 391 -31.69 0.17 -15.32
N ASP A 392 -31.24 1.29 -14.78
CA ASP A 392 -30.89 2.50 -15.51
C ASP A 392 -29.56 2.42 -16.26
N TRP A 393 -28.66 1.49 -15.85
CA TRP A 393 -27.34 1.33 -16.47
C TRP A 393 -26.94 -0.11 -16.78
N LEU A 394 -27.56 -1.09 -16.14
CA LEU A 394 -27.29 -2.52 -16.32
C LEU A 394 -28.43 -3.17 -17.10
N SER A 395 -28.08 -3.98 -18.08
CA SER A 395 -29.03 -4.80 -18.82
C SER A 395 -28.51 -6.22 -18.99
N ALA A 396 -29.41 -7.20 -18.99
CA ALA A 396 -29.10 -8.59 -19.29
C ALA A 396 -29.68 -8.94 -20.66
N SER A 397 -28.89 -9.58 -21.52
CA SER A 397 -29.34 -10.04 -22.83
C SER A 397 -30.21 -11.29 -22.69
N ASN A 398 -31.15 -11.49 -23.62
CA ASN A 398 -31.84 -12.78 -23.81
C ASN A 398 -31.12 -13.66 -24.85
N THR A 399 -29.95 -13.23 -25.34
CA THR A 399 -29.18 -13.99 -26.32
C THR A 399 -28.39 -15.03 -25.57
N VAL A 400 -28.87 -16.27 -25.67
CA VAL A 400 -28.34 -17.42 -24.95
C VAL A 400 -27.44 -18.21 -25.88
N THR A 401 -26.18 -18.39 -25.49
CA THR A 401 -25.42 -19.57 -25.91
C THR A 401 -25.64 -20.65 -24.84
N SER A 402 -26.16 -21.80 -25.28
CA SER A 402 -26.42 -22.95 -24.43
C SER A 402 -25.53 -24.11 -24.87
N SER A 403 -24.82 -24.72 -23.92
CA SER A 403 -24.18 -26.01 -24.11
C SER A 403 -24.99 -27.05 -23.36
N GLY A 404 -25.42 -28.10 -24.07
CA GLY A 404 -26.35 -29.08 -23.52
C GLY A 404 -25.63 -30.26 -22.91
N ASN A 405 -25.87 -30.51 -21.62
CA ASN A 405 -25.83 -31.86 -21.08
C ASN A 405 -27.28 -32.33 -20.97
N SER A 406 -27.51 -33.63 -21.12
CA SER A 406 -28.82 -34.24 -21.34
C SER A 406 -29.91 -33.85 -20.31
N ASP A 407 -31.17 -34.26 -20.55
CA ASP A 407 -32.29 -34.17 -19.58
C ASP A 407 -31.97 -34.78 -18.19
N LYS A 408 -30.85 -35.50 -18.04
CA LYS A 408 -30.37 -36.11 -16.79
C LYS A 408 -29.37 -35.24 -16.01
N ASP A 409 -28.77 -34.23 -16.64
CA ASP A 409 -27.58 -33.52 -16.10
C ASP A 409 -27.78 -32.00 -15.97
N GLY A 410 -28.84 -31.45 -16.57
CA GLY A 410 -29.20 -30.03 -16.51
C GLY A 410 -28.58 -29.20 -17.63
N MET A 411 -29.08 -27.98 -17.83
CA MET A 411 -28.63 -27.06 -18.89
C MET A 411 -27.78 -25.93 -18.33
N LEU A 412 -26.70 -25.56 -19.02
CA LEU A 412 -25.91 -24.35 -18.75
C LEU A 412 -26.21 -23.29 -19.80
N TYR A 413 -26.57 -22.10 -19.34
CA TYR A 413 -26.86 -20.92 -20.14
C TYR A 413 -25.83 -19.84 -19.85
N THR A 414 -25.31 -19.21 -20.90
CA THR A 414 -24.51 -17.98 -20.79
C THR A 414 -25.33 -16.80 -21.28
N TYR A 415 -25.50 -15.82 -20.40
CA TYR A 415 -26.17 -14.55 -20.65
C TYR A 415 -25.15 -13.43 -20.66
N THR A 416 -25.26 -12.51 -21.62
CA THR A 416 -24.40 -11.32 -21.66
C THR A 416 -25.04 -10.21 -20.83
N LEU A 417 -24.34 -9.75 -19.80
CA LEU A 417 -24.65 -8.50 -19.12
C LEU A 417 -23.98 -7.35 -19.86
N THR A 418 -24.70 -6.25 -20.07
CA THR A 418 -24.17 -5.01 -20.63
C THR A 418 -24.33 -3.91 -19.62
N ALA A 419 -23.22 -3.33 -19.16
CA ALA A 419 -23.23 -2.07 -18.45
C ALA A 419 -23.03 -0.92 -19.43
N ALA A 420 -23.92 0.06 -19.38
CA ALA A 420 -23.81 1.28 -20.16
C ALA A 420 -22.53 2.03 -19.80
N ALA A 421 -22.13 2.95 -20.70
CA ALA A 421 -21.08 3.90 -20.42
C ALA A 421 -21.32 4.58 -19.05
N ASN A 422 -20.25 4.73 -18.28
CA ASN A 422 -20.28 5.35 -16.96
C ASN A 422 -19.57 6.70 -17.00
N PRO A 423 -20.24 7.77 -17.45
CA PRO A 423 -19.60 9.07 -17.55
C PRO A 423 -19.26 9.68 -16.18
N THR A 424 -19.82 9.16 -15.09
CA THR A 424 -19.49 9.64 -13.73
C THR A 424 -18.16 9.10 -13.24
N GLY A 425 -17.74 7.93 -13.72
CA GLY A 425 -16.57 7.24 -13.20
C GLY A 425 -16.74 6.68 -11.79
N LEU A 426 -17.91 6.84 -11.15
CA LEU A 426 -18.14 6.31 -9.82
C LEU A 426 -18.52 4.83 -9.88
N SER A 427 -18.02 4.04 -8.93
CA SER A 427 -18.43 2.64 -8.81
C SER A 427 -19.93 2.56 -8.53
N ARG A 428 -20.60 1.62 -9.19
CA ARG A 428 -22.03 1.39 -9.03
C ARG A 428 -22.34 -0.09 -9.01
N VAL A 429 -23.27 -0.45 -8.14
CA VAL A 429 -23.67 -1.84 -7.87
C VAL A 429 -25.06 -2.08 -8.45
N GLY A 430 -25.18 -3.18 -9.18
CA GLY A 430 -26.43 -3.67 -9.75
C GLY A 430 -26.69 -5.09 -9.27
N LYS A 431 -27.94 -5.53 -9.38
CA LYS A 431 -28.34 -6.89 -9.02
C LYS A 431 -29.22 -7.50 -10.09
N VAL A 432 -28.88 -8.72 -10.48
CA VAL A 432 -29.66 -9.51 -11.43
C VAL A 432 -30.30 -10.67 -10.69
N GLU A 433 -31.63 -10.66 -10.58
CA GLU A 433 -32.40 -11.82 -10.12
C GLU A 433 -32.54 -12.82 -11.27
N VAL A 434 -32.13 -14.05 -11.00
CA VAL A 434 -32.32 -15.21 -11.87
C VAL A 434 -33.37 -16.10 -11.23
N THR A 435 -34.42 -16.41 -11.98
CA THR A 435 -35.51 -17.29 -11.52
C THR A 435 -35.64 -18.49 -12.45
N TYR A 436 -35.86 -19.65 -11.85
CA TYR A 436 -36.17 -20.90 -12.52
C TYR A 436 -37.22 -21.65 -11.69
N HIS A 437 -38.46 -21.73 -12.20
CA HIS A 437 -39.62 -22.20 -11.43
C HIS A 437 -39.81 -21.48 -10.08
N SER A 438 -39.81 -22.21 -8.97
CA SER A 438 -39.89 -21.73 -7.58
C SER A 438 -38.57 -21.16 -7.06
N LEU A 439 -37.46 -21.42 -7.76
CA LEU A 439 -36.11 -21.13 -7.30
C LEU A 439 -35.66 -19.74 -7.73
N LYS A 440 -34.96 -19.05 -6.83
CA LYS A 440 -34.45 -17.69 -7.05
C LYS A 440 -33.03 -17.54 -6.55
N ARG A 441 -32.24 -16.79 -7.32
CA ARG A 441 -30.90 -16.32 -6.95
C ARG A 441 -30.64 -14.90 -7.41
N ILE A 442 -29.77 -14.20 -6.68
CA ILE A 442 -29.41 -12.81 -6.96
C ILE A 442 -27.91 -12.76 -7.21
N VAL A 443 -27.52 -12.29 -8.39
CA VAL A 443 -26.12 -12.06 -8.75
C VAL A 443 -25.80 -10.58 -8.58
N THR A 444 -24.74 -10.29 -7.85
CA THR A 444 -24.23 -8.93 -7.68
C THR A 444 -23.33 -8.56 -8.85
N VAL A 445 -23.50 -7.37 -9.39
CA VAL A 445 -22.73 -6.85 -10.51
C VAL A 445 -22.10 -5.52 -10.08
N VAL A 446 -20.79 -5.43 -10.14
CA VAL A 446 -20.05 -4.22 -9.79
C VAL A 446 -19.44 -3.66 -11.06
N GLN A 447 -19.82 -2.44 -11.43
CA GLN A 447 -19.01 -1.65 -12.36
C GLN A 447 -18.01 -0.86 -11.51
N ASP A 448 -16.73 -1.15 -11.72
CA ASP A 448 -15.64 -0.54 -10.93
C ASP A 448 -15.55 0.97 -11.20
N ASP A 449 -14.91 1.74 -10.33
CA ASP A 449 -14.68 3.17 -10.51
C ASP A 449 -13.56 3.48 -11.52
N GLU A 450 -13.63 4.66 -12.12
CA GLU A 450 -12.64 5.23 -13.04
C GLU A 450 -12.61 6.74 -12.86
N PHE A 451 -11.45 7.37 -12.65
CA PHE A 451 -11.41 8.82 -12.50
C PHE A 451 -11.59 9.54 -13.85
N LEU A 452 -12.81 10.01 -14.14
CA LEU A 452 -13.18 10.65 -15.41
C LEU A 452 -13.44 12.16 -15.30
N SER A 453 -13.37 12.70 -14.08
CA SER A 453 -13.77 14.08 -13.79
C SER A 453 -12.88 15.14 -14.45
N PHE A 454 -11.74 14.74 -15.01
CA PHE A 454 -10.86 15.61 -15.80
C PHE A 454 -11.40 15.95 -17.20
N GLU A 455 -12.40 15.22 -17.71
CA GLU A 455 -12.95 15.41 -19.06
C GLU A 455 -14.00 16.53 -19.14
N LEU A 456 -14.49 17.01 -17.99
CA LEU A 456 -15.55 18.04 -17.91
C LEU A 456 -15.11 19.45 -18.34
N GLY A 457 -13.82 19.73 -18.31
CA GLY A 457 -13.32 21.06 -18.64
C GLY A 457 -11.84 21.26 -18.34
N THR A 458 -11.35 22.44 -18.69
CA THR A 458 -9.98 22.85 -18.42
C THR A 458 -9.92 23.72 -17.18
N ILE A 459 -8.81 23.65 -16.45
CA ILE A 459 -8.66 24.35 -15.18
C ILE A 459 -7.34 25.10 -15.21
N GLN A 460 -7.37 26.40 -14.93
CA GLN A 460 -6.17 27.17 -14.71
C GLN A 460 -5.79 27.12 -13.22
N LEU A 461 -4.51 26.89 -12.93
CA LEU A 461 -3.93 27.02 -11.60
C LEU A 461 -3.06 28.28 -11.54
N ALA A 462 -3.43 29.18 -10.62
CA ALA A 462 -2.62 30.31 -10.19
C ALA A 462 -2.25 30.16 -8.72
N VAL A 463 -1.14 30.78 -8.33
CA VAL A 463 -0.61 30.73 -6.96
C VAL A 463 -0.36 32.14 -6.47
N GLU A 464 -0.74 32.41 -5.23
CA GLU A 464 -0.34 33.62 -4.52
C GLU A 464 0.66 33.24 -3.44
N GLU A 465 1.84 33.85 -3.49
CA GLU A 465 2.86 33.76 -2.45
C GLU A 465 2.76 34.98 -1.53
N TYR A 466 2.96 34.75 -0.24
CA TYR A 466 2.93 35.77 0.79
C TYR A 466 4.29 35.86 1.48
N GLU A 467 4.68 37.07 1.85
CA GLU A 467 5.65 37.29 2.92
C GLU A 467 4.88 37.68 4.18
N ARG A 468 5.39 37.23 5.34
CA ARG A 468 4.75 37.47 6.64
C ARG A 468 5.75 38.00 7.65
N ASN A 469 5.30 38.90 8.53
CA ASN A 469 6.07 39.34 9.69
C ASN A 469 6.02 38.32 10.84
N ASP A 470 6.68 38.62 11.95
CA ASP A 470 6.72 37.73 13.13
C ASP A 470 5.33 37.51 13.76
N ASP A 471 4.44 38.49 13.67
CA ASP A 471 3.04 38.37 14.13
C ASP A 471 2.16 37.55 13.17
N GLY A 472 2.72 37.08 12.04
CA GLY A 472 2.02 36.32 11.01
C GLY A 472 1.18 37.17 10.04
N ALA A 473 1.24 38.50 10.13
CA ALA A 473 0.55 39.39 9.21
C ALA A 473 1.24 39.40 7.83
N ILE A 474 0.44 39.41 6.76
CA ILE A 474 0.95 39.47 5.38
C ILE A 474 1.57 40.85 5.14
N THR A 475 2.85 40.88 4.76
CA THR A 475 3.60 42.11 4.47
C THR A 475 3.74 42.37 2.97
N SER A 476 3.76 41.31 2.15
CA SER A 476 3.73 41.43 0.70
C SER A 476 3.09 40.22 0.05
N LYS A 477 2.65 40.40 -1.20
CA LYS A 477 1.94 39.41 -1.99
C LYS A 477 2.53 39.36 -3.40
N THR A 478 2.70 38.17 -3.96
CA THR A 478 3.15 37.95 -5.33
C THR A 478 2.25 36.92 -6.00
N SER A 479 1.77 37.20 -7.21
CA SER A 479 0.91 36.29 -7.98
C SER A 479 1.71 35.62 -9.08
N LEU A 480 1.58 34.31 -9.20
CA LEU A 480 2.26 33.45 -10.15
C LEU A 480 1.23 32.65 -10.95
N SER A 481 1.38 32.61 -12.27
CA SER A 481 0.61 31.68 -13.12
C SER A 481 1.37 30.38 -13.24
N VAL A 482 0.75 29.25 -12.87
CA VAL A 482 1.42 27.94 -12.85
C VAL A 482 1.07 27.12 -14.08
N SER A 483 -0.21 26.88 -14.33
CA SER A 483 -0.67 26.13 -15.50
C SER A 483 -1.99 26.67 -16.02
N ASN A 484 -2.17 26.67 -17.33
CA ASN A 484 -3.47 26.93 -17.96
C ASN A 484 -4.34 25.67 -18.08
N ASP A 485 -3.76 24.50 -17.78
CA ASP A 485 -4.43 23.21 -17.75
C ASP A 485 -3.87 22.38 -16.59
N TYR A 486 -4.53 22.46 -15.44
CA TYR A 486 -4.16 21.79 -14.20
C TYR A 486 -4.18 20.28 -14.35
N TRP A 487 -5.09 19.73 -15.16
CA TRP A 487 -5.20 18.29 -15.33
C TRP A 487 -4.00 17.73 -16.09
N LYS A 488 -3.56 18.40 -17.16
CA LYS A 488 -2.31 18.05 -17.84
C LYS A 488 -1.10 18.25 -16.93
N PHE A 489 -1.11 19.30 -16.11
CA PHE A 489 -0.04 19.56 -15.15
C PHE A 489 0.09 18.44 -14.11
N ILE A 490 -1.01 18.09 -13.43
CA ILE A 490 -1.02 17.12 -12.34
C ILE A 490 -0.71 15.69 -12.82
N ARG A 491 -1.10 15.37 -14.06
CA ARG A 491 -0.79 14.08 -14.71
C ARG A 491 0.54 14.06 -15.45
N ASN A 492 1.34 15.12 -15.32
CA ASN A 492 2.67 15.22 -15.93
C ASN A 492 2.65 15.06 -17.47
N GLU A 493 1.62 15.60 -18.13
CA GLU A 493 1.44 15.58 -19.60
C GLU A 493 2.02 16.83 -20.28
N LEU A 494 2.56 17.79 -19.51
CA LEU A 494 3.17 19.02 -20.03
C LEU A 494 4.66 18.81 -20.34
N THR A 495 5.05 18.89 -21.62
CA THR A 495 6.44 18.63 -22.06
C THR A 495 7.45 19.69 -21.62
N ASP A 496 7.04 20.96 -21.57
CA ASP A 496 7.96 22.10 -21.34
C ASP A 496 8.13 22.42 -19.83
N SER A 497 7.36 21.76 -18.96
CA SER A 497 7.35 21.99 -17.52
C SER A 497 6.88 20.72 -16.81
N PRO A 498 7.70 19.66 -16.79
CA PRO A 498 7.32 18.38 -16.19
C PRO A 498 7.07 18.54 -14.69
N LEU A 499 6.16 17.74 -14.16
CA LEU A 499 5.86 17.61 -12.73
C LEU A 499 6.39 16.28 -12.21
N PHE A 500 7.42 16.36 -11.38
CA PHE A 500 8.05 15.22 -10.73
C PHE A 500 7.43 14.93 -9.36
N GLY A 501 7.51 13.67 -8.94
CA GLY A 501 7.19 13.27 -7.58
C GLY A 501 5.72 13.01 -7.27
N ILE A 502 4.79 13.21 -8.21
CA ILE A 502 3.34 13.08 -7.95
C ILE A 502 2.69 11.78 -8.41
N SER A 503 3.32 11.03 -9.32
CA SER A 503 2.73 9.77 -9.80
C SER A 503 2.66 8.75 -8.66
N ALA A 504 1.67 7.86 -8.69
CA ALA A 504 1.51 6.84 -7.65
C ALA A 504 2.79 6.02 -7.42
N GLU A 505 3.47 5.63 -8.51
CA GLU A 505 4.76 4.91 -8.44
C GLU A 505 5.88 5.71 -7.77
N ALA A 506 5.83 7.03 -7.82
CA ALA A 506 6.79 7.95 -7.20
C ALA A 506 6.38 8.34 -5.78
N MET A 507 5.24 7.87 -5.30
CA MET A 507 4.62 8.26 -4.02
C MET A 507 4.11 7.07 -3.22
N ASN A 508 4.84 5.95 -3.20
CA ASN A 508 4.45 4.79 -2.40
C ASN A 508 3.03 4.25 -2.73
N GLY A 509 2.62 4.32 -4.01
CA GLY A 509 1.30 3.88 -4.47
C GLY A 509 0.17 4.87 -4.22
N LEU A 510 0.42 5.99 -3.56
CA LEU A 510 -0.60 6.99 -3.24
C LEU A 510 -1.04 7.74 -4.50
N ILE A 511 -2.34 7.80 -4.74
CA ILE A 511 -2.90 8.55 -5.86
C ILE A 511 -3.15 10.00 -5.41
N ARG A 512 -2.54 10.96 -6.13
CA ARG A 512 -2.78 12.42 -5.98
C ARG A 512 -3.03 13.09 -7.32
N THR A 513 -3.53 12.34 -8.29
CA THR A 513 -3.80 12.86 -9.63
C THR A 513 -5.30 12.96 -9.93
N GLU A 514 -6.14 12.67 -8.93
CA GLU A 514 -7.60 12.53 -9.05
C GLU A 514 -8.38 13.62 -8.31
N GLY A 515 -7.75 14.77 -8.09
CA GLY A 515 -8.34 15.83 -7.25
C GLY A 515 -7.54 17.11 -7.21
N PHE A 516 -8.04 18.07 -6.43
CA PHE A 516 -7.45 19.39 -6.24
C PHE A 516 -6.49 19.41 -5.07
N HIS A 517 -5.48 20.28 -5.14
CA HIS A 517 -4.47 20.40 -4.09
C HIS A 517 -4.66 21.71 -3.33
N ALA A 518 -4.47 21.65 -2.02
CA ALA A 518 -4.26 22.82 -1.19
C ALA A 518 -2.80 22.78 -0.71
N PRO A 519 -2.07 23.91 -0.73
CA PRO A 519 -0.69 23.94 -0.28
C PRO A 519 -0.63 23.79 1.23
N MET A 520 0.21 22.87 1.74
CA MET A 520 0.52 22.73 3.17
C MET A 520 1.49 23.82 3.66
N THR A 521 1.09 25.08 3.52
CA THR A 521 1.82 26.26 3.98
C THR A 521 0.88 27.46 4.05
N ASP A 522 1.00 28.29 5.09
CA ASP A 522 0.24 29.54 5.19
C ASP A 522 0.89 30.69 4.36
N TYR A 523 2.01 30.41 3.69
CA TYR A 523 2.71 31.36 2.80
C TYR A 523 2.24 31.27 1.35
N MET A 524 1.37 30.32 1.01
CA MET A 524 0.86 30.17 -0.36
C MET A 524 -0.65 29.97 -0.37
N ARG A 525 -1.28 30.36 -1.48
CA ARG A 525 -2.69 30.08 -1.76
C ARG A 525 -2.83 29.61 -3.21
N PHE A 526 -3.50 28.49 -3.43
CA PHE A 526 -3.80 27.99 -4.77
C PHE A 526 -5.18 28.46 -5.21
N ILE A 527 -5.25 29.01 -6.41
CA ILE A 527 -6.46 29.57 -7.00
C ILE A 527 -6.72 28.81 -8.29
N TYR A 528 -7.88 28.17 -8.34
CA TYR A 528 -8.32 27.33 -9.44
C TYR A 528 -9.43 28.04 -10.21
N THR A 529 -9.19 28.36 -11.48
CA THR A 529 -10.23 28.89 -12.38
C THR A 529 -10.67 27.77 -13.30
N TYR A 530 -11.87 27.24 -13.04
CA TYR A 530 -12.47 26.18 -13.82
C TYR A 530 -13.20 26.76 -15.04
N LYS A 531 -12.94 26.18 -16.21
CA LYS A 531 -13.66 26.45 -17.46
C LYS A 531 -14.38 25.19 -17.93
N LEU A 532 -15.70 25.22 -17.93
CA LEU A 532 -16.53 24.14 -18.45
C LEU A 532 -16.45 24.15 -19.99
N GLU A 533 -15.84 23.13 -20.59
CA GLU A 533 -15.58 23.10 -22.04
C GLU A 533 -16.69 22.40 -22.81
N THR A 534 -17.28 23.09 -23.78
CA THR A 534 -18.42 22.58 -24.56
C THR A 534 -18.01 21.84 -25.83
N THR A 535 -16.70 21.69 -26.07
CA THR A 535 -16.15 21.23 -27.35
C THR A 535 -15.67 19.78 -27.35
N ASN A 536 -15.57 19.12 -26.18
CA ASN A 536 -15.28 17.69 -26.10
C ASN A 536 -16.57 16.86 -26.21
N GLU A 537 -16.53 15.73 -26.91
CA GLU A 537 -17.65 14.79 -27.12
C GLU A 537 -18.35 14.41 -25.80
N VAL A 538 -17.57 14.23 -24.72
CA VAL A 538 -18.07 13.86 -23.38
C VAL A 538 -19.00 14.93 -22.79
N VAL A 539 -18.71 16.22 -23.01
CA VAL A 539 -19.49 17.32 -22.42
C VAL A 539 -20.57 17.83 -23.38
N SER A 540 -20.37 17.66 -24.69
CA SER A 540 -21.30 18.11 -25.73
C SER A 540 -22.72 17.55 -25.56
N LYS A 541 -22.86 16.31 -25.04
CA LYS A 541 -24.14 15.67 -24.73
C LYS A 541 -24.94 16.36 -23.62
N TYR A 542 -24.28 17.13 -22.77
CA TYR A 542 -24.91 17.87 -21.67
C TYR A 542 -25.20 19.33 -22.03
N THR A 543 -25.08 19.74 -23.30
CA THR A 543 -25.41 21.11 -23.73
C THR A 543 -26.85 21.47 -23.32
N GLY A 544 -27.01 22.59 -22.62
CA GLY A 544 -28.29 23.05 -22.08
C GLY A 544 -28.67 22.50 -20.71
N TRP A 545 -27.91 21.54 -20.16
CA TRP A 545 -28.10 21.07 -18.79
C TRP A 545 -27.65 22.12 -17.78
N ARG A 546 -28.30 22.16 -16.62
CA ARG A 546 -27.88 22.99 -15.48
C ARG A 546 -26.74 22.28 -14.77
N TRP A 547 -25.76 23.05 -14.31
CA TRP A 547 -24.68 22.57 -13.46
C TRP A 547 -24.65 23.33 -12.15
N GLU A 548 -24.30 22.65 -11.06
CA GLU A 548 -24.10 23.23 -9.74
C GLU A 548 -22.92 22.57 -9.02
N VAL A 549 -22.21 23.36 -8.23
CA VAL A 549 -21.17 22.87 -7.32
C VAL A 549 -21.82 22.40 -6.03
N GLU A 550 -21.43 21.21 -5.55
CA GLU A 550 -21.78 20.67 -4.25
C GLU A 550 -20.49 20.34 -3.46
N LEU A 551 -20.55 20.48 -2.13
CA LEU A 551 -19.45 20.11 -1.23
C LEU A 551 -19.94 19.04 -0.24
N ALA A 552 -19.08 18.08 0.06
CA ALA A 552 -19.29 17.20 1.20
C ALA A 552 -19.37 18.01 2.51
N ASP A 553 -20.11 17.51 3.50
CA ASP A 553 -20.41 18.26 4.73
C ASP A 553 -19.13 18.73 5.46
N ASP A 554 -18.10 17.89 5.48
CA ASP A 554 -16.81 18.21 6.10
C ASP A 554 -16.03 19.31 5.36
N TYR A 555 -16.45 19.72 4.15
CA TYR A 555 -15.76 20.73 3.32
C TYR A 555 -16.55 22.03 3.17
N LYS A 556 -17.80 22.08 3.67
CA LYS A 556 -18.57 23.33 3.78
C LYS A 556 -17.82 24.32 4.67
N GLY A 557 -17.71 25.57 4.21
CA GLY A 557 -16.96 26.60 4.92
C GLY A 557 -15.43 26.47 4.85
N LYS A 558 -14.87 25.57 4.03
CA LYS A 558 -13.41 25.40 3.85
C LYS A 558 -12.90 25.83 2.47
N LEU A 559 -13.80 25.95 1.49
CA LEU A 559 -13.49 26.39 0.14
C LEU A 559 -14.29 27.65 -0.19
N ARG A 560 -13.60 28.66 -0.72
CA ARG A 560 -14.20 29.93 -1.16
C ARG A 560 -14.42 29.90 -2.66
N PHE A 561 -15.61 30.30 -3.09
CA PHE A 561 -16.01 30.33 -4.49
C PHE A 561 -16.42 31.72 -4.94
N TRP A 562 -16.17 32.03 -6.21
CA TRP A 562 -16.75 33.20 -6.87
C TRP A 562 -16.98 32.93 -8.36
N LEU A 563 -17.92 33.68 -8.93
CA LEU A 563 -18.36 33.55 -10.31
C LEU A 563 -17.43 34.33 -11.28
N GLY A 564 -17.23 33.80 -12.49
CA GLY A 564 -16.48 34.47 -13.56
C GLY A 564 -14.98 34.20 -13.56
N SER A 565 -14.26 34.83 -14.50
CA SER A 565 -12.90 34.41 -14.89
C SER A 565 -11.74 35.22 -14.32
N THR A 566 -11.87 36.45 -13.81
CA THR A 566 -10.68 37.20 -13.32
C THR A 566 -11.01 38.45 -12.46
N SER A 567 -11.59 38.34 -11.26
CA SER A 567 -11.68 39.53 -10.41
C SER A 567 -11.49 39.27 -8.90
N ASN A 568 -10.53 40.03 -8.35
CA ASN A 568 -10.27 40.41 -6.95
C ASN A 568 -10.46 39.34 -5.84
N THR A 569 -9.33 39.03 -5.22
CA THR A 569 -9.02 37.95 -4.27
C THR A 569 -9.68 38.04 -2.89
N GLU A 570 -10.70 38.89 -2.72
CA GLU A 570 -11.30 39.25 -1.43
C GLU A 570 -12.82 39.00 -1.32
N ASP A 571 -13.52 38.65 -2.42
CA ASP A 571 -14.99 38.58 -2.47
C ASP A 571 -15.59 37.16 -2.62
N GLY A 572 -14.79 36.10 -2.38
CA GLY A 572 -15.25 34.71 -2.45
C GLY A 572 -16.23 34.33 -1.33
N SER A 573 -17.34 33.68 -1.67
CA SER A 573 -18.34 33.18 -0.73
C SER A 573 -18.04 31.75 -0.28
N LEU A 574 -18.32 31.46 1.00
CA LEU A 574 -18.31 30.11 1.56
C LEU A 574 -19.66 29.39 1.40
N ASP A 575 -20.73 30.17 1.24
CA ASP A 575 -22.11 29.66 1.28
C ASP A 575 -22.81 29.70 -0.09
N ASN A 576 -22.34 30.55 -1.01
CA ASN A 576 -22.92 30.71 -2.35
C ASN A 576 -22.11 29.93 -3.38
N LEU A 577 -22.46 28.65 -3.57
CA LEU A 577 -21.79 27.78 -4.53
C LEU A 577 -22.14 28.14 -5.99
N PRO A 578 -21.16 28.10 -6.91
CA PRO A 578 -21.37 28.41 -8.32
C PRO A 578 -22.36 27.46 -9.00
N ASN A 579 -23.14 28.00 -9.93
CA ASN A 579 -24.03 27.24 -10.81
C ASN A 579 -24.22 27.98 -12.14
N GLY A 580 -24.64 27.25 -13.17
CA GLY A 580 -24.85 27.80 -14.50
C GLY A 580 -25.49 26.81 -15.46
N THR A 581 -25.39 27.08 -16.76
CA THR A 581 -25.89 26.20 -17.83
C THR A 581 -24.76 25.81 -18.79
N ILE A 582 -24.57 24.52 -19.06
CA ILE A 582 -23.54 24.04 -19.99
C ILE A 582 -23.82 24.58 -21.39
N GLY A 583 -22.85 25.26 -22.00
CA GLY A 583 -23.04 25.91 -23.32
C GLY A 583 -23.71 27.27 -23.30
N GLY A 584 -24.03 27.81 -22.10
CA GLY A 584 -24.56 29.16 -21.96
C GLY A 584 -23.58 30.23 -22.43
N SER A 585 -24.10 31.39 -22.82
CA SER A 585 -23.30 32.49 -23.38
C SER A 585 -22.61 33.35 -22.33
N ASN A 586 -23.07 33.33 -21.07
CA ASN A 586 -22.58 34.20 -20.00
C ASN A 586 -21.31 33.65 -19.36
N ASP A 587 -20.50 34.51 -18.74
CA ASP A 587 -19.28 34.06 -18.05
C ASP A 587 -19.60 33.16 -16.84
N THR A 588 -20.72 33.41 -16.15
CA THR A 588 -21.21 32.58 -15.04
C THR A 588 -21.64 31.18 -15.48
N ASP A 589 -21.93 30.99 -16.78
CA ASP A 589 -22.27 29.68 -17.35
C ASP A 589 -21.01 28.85 -17.71
N LYS A 590 -19.88 29.55 -17.87
CA LYS A 590 -18.63 28.99 -18.42
C LYS A 590 -17.53 28.84 -17.39
N TYR A 591 -17.53 29.71 -16.37
CA TYR A 591 -16.41 29.84 -15.44
C TYR A 591 -16.87 29.95 -13.99
N PHE A 592 -16.12 29.28 -13.13
CA PHE A 592 -16.07 29.59 -11.71
C PHE A 592 -14.64 29.50 -11.21
N THR A 593 -14.35 30.23 -10.13
CA THR A 593 -13.05 30.19 -9.49
C THR A 593 -13.21 29.79 -8.04
N PHE A 594 -12.25 29.04 -7.52
CA PHE A 594 -12.21 28.68 -6.11
C PHE A 594 -10.80 28.62 -5.54
N THR A 595 -10.74 28.70 -4.22
CA THR A 595 -9.51 28.55 -3.44
C THR A 595 -9.84 27.94 -2.08
N ASN A 596 -8.85 27.33 -1.43
CA ASN A 596 -9.01 26.91 -0.05
C ASN A 596 -8.95 28.12 0.90
N GLU A 597 -9.83 28.13 1.89
CA GLU A 597 -9.64 29.02 3.03
C GLU A 597 -8.52 28.42 3.88
N LEU A 598 -7.32 29.02 3.78
CA LEU A 598 -6.19 28.89 4.69
C LEU A 598 -6.36 27.71 5.65
N LEU A 599 -6.17 26.50 5.11
CA LEU A 599 -6.25 25.24 5.85
C LEU A 599 -4.95 25.19 6.67
N ASP A 600 -4.90 26.02 7.71
CA ASP A 600 -3.63 26.48 8.22
C ASP A 600 -2.88 25.35 8.91
N ILE A 601 -1.63 25.20 8.51
CA ILE A 601 -0.61 24.44 9.22
C ILE A 601 -0.17 25.14 10.51
N VAL A 602 -0.51 26.43 10.69
CA VAL A 602 -0.27 27.21 11.91
C VAL A 602 -1.52 27.94 12.38
N LYS A 603 -1.92 27.69 13.63
CA LYS A 603 -3.02 28.41 14.29
C LYS A 603 -2.54 28.93 15.64
N ASN A 604 -2.78 30.21 15.93
CA ASN A 604 -2.30 30.87 17.15
C ASN A 604 -0.80 30.62 17.41
N GLU A 605 0.02 30.78 16.36
CA GLU A 605 1.48 30.57 16.39
C GLU A 605 1.94 29.13 16.68
N GLN A 606 1.02 28.16 16.77
CA GLN A 606 1.32 26.75 16.99
C GLN A 606 1.07 25.94 15.73
N ILE A 607 1.88 24.90 15.54
CA ILE A 607 1.68 23.93 14.46
C ILE A 607 0.40 23.13 14.73
N VAL A 608 -0.44 22.97 13.71
CA VAL A 608 -1.68 22.20 13.81
C VAL A 608 -1.38 20.73 13.52
N GLU A 609 -1.50 19.86 14.53
CA GLU A 609 -1.16 18.43 14.45
C GLU A 609 -1.91 17.66 13.34
N ASN A 610 -3.16 18.05 13.05
CA ASN A 610 -4.02 17.41 12.04
C ASN A 610 -4.27 18.32 10.83
N ALA A 611 -3.25 19.05 10.38
CA ALA A 611 -3.34 19.89 9.18
C ALA A 611 -3.47 19.05 7.90
N TYR A 612 -2.78 17.90 7.85
CA TYR A 612 -2.81 16.96 6.73
C TYR A 612 -4.22 16.38 6.52
N ARG A 613 -4.76 16.49 5.30
CA ARG A 613 -6.11 15.99 4.98
C ARG A 613 -6.20 15.45 3.56
N VAL A 614 -6.83 14.29 3.44
CA VAL A 614 -7.30 13.71 2.19
C VAL A 614 -8.82 13.58 2.27
N GLY A 615 -9.52 14.23 1.35
CA GLY A 615 -10.97 14.10 1.22
C GLY A 615 -11.31 13.38 -0.06
N LYS A 616 -11.81 12.15 0.06
CA LYS A 616 -12.42 11.49 -1.09
C LYS A 616 -13.77 12.13 -1.39
N ASP A 617 -14.03 12.44 -2.66
CA ASP A 617 -15.32 13.00 -3.11
C ASP A 617 -15.73 14.27 -2.32
N ALA A 618 -14.74 15.14 -2.06
CA ALA A 618 -14.88 16.34 -1.26
C ALA A 618 -15.60 17.47 -2.01
N PHE A 619 -15.40 17.54 -3.32
CA PHE A 619 -15.94 18.55 -4.23
C PHE A 619 -16.67 17.85 -5.37
N ARG A 620 -17.90 18.28 -5.69
CA ARG A 620 -18.74 17.66 -6.71
C ARG A 620 -19.25 18.69 -7.71
N ILE A 621 -19.29 18.32 -8.98
CA ILE A 621 -20.04 19.06 -10.01
C ILE A 621 -21.21 18.19 -10.44
N LYS A 622 -22.42 18.70 -10.22
CA LYS A 622 -23.66 18.01 -10.53
C LYS A 622 -24.31 18.63 -11.75
N LEU A 623 -24.67 17.79 -12.71
CA LEU A 623 -25.35 18.15 -13.96
C LEU A 623 -26.78 17.63 -13.93
N THR A 624 -27.76 18.45 -14.33
CA THR A 624 -29.17 18.04 -14.42
C THR A 624 -29.92 18.69 -15.57
N ASP A 625 -30.81 17.94 -16.21
CA ASP A 625 -31.80 18.45 -17.17
C ASP A 625 -33.22 18.57 -16.58
N GLY A 626 -33.37 18.27 -15.28
CA GLY A 626 -34.65 18.22 -14.57
C GLY A 626 -35.26 16.81 -14.44
N ASN A 627 -34.81 15.83 -15.22
CA ASN A 627 -35.24 14.43 -15.12
C ASN A 627 -34.11 13.50 -14.70
N GLN A 628 -32.88 13.79 -15.14
CA GLN A 628 -31.68 13.02 -14.86
C GLN A 628 -30.68 13.87 -14.08
N THR A 629 -29.81 13.21 -13.31
CA THR A 629 -28.72 13.83 -12.58
C THR A 629 -27.46 13.00 -12.78
N VAL A 630 -26.35 13.67 -13.09
CA VAL A 630 -25.02 13.08 -13.23
C VAL A 630 -24.08 13.86 -12.32
N THR A 631 -23.33 13.18 -11.46
CA THR A 631 -22.43 13.81 -10.50
C THR A 631 -21.00 13.41 -10.78
N TYR A 632 -20.10 14.38 -10.81
CA TYR A 632 -18.67 14.20 -10.95
C TYR A 632 -17.99 14.55 -9.64
N ALA A 633 -17.31 13.56 -9.06
CA ALA A 633 -16.60 13.69 -7.80
C ALA A 633 -15.14 14.08 -8.03
N TYR A 634 -14.60 14.88 -7.13
CA TYR A 634 -13.20 15.25 -7.09
C TYR A 634 -12.68 15.13 -5.66
N ASP A 635 -11.50 14.55 -5.54
CA ASP A 635 -10.80 14.52 -4.27
C ASP A 635 -10.21 15.90 -3.93
N LEU A 636 -9.96 16.12 -2.64
CA LEU A 636 -9.22 17.28 -2.15
C LEU A 636 -8.03 16.82 -1.29
N TYR A 637 -6.84 17.27 -1.70
CA TYR A 637 -5.57 16.91 -1.09
C TYR A 637 -4.94 18.14 -0.45
N HIS A 638 -4.99 18.24 0.88
CA HIS A 638 -4.21 19.18 1.66
C HIS A 638 -3.04 18.43 2.30
N THR A 639 -2.09 18.06 1.44
CA THR A 639 -1.12 17.00 1.73
C THR A 639 0.31 17.36 1.36
N GLY A 640 0.53 18.44 0.59
CA GLY A 640 1.85 18.73 0.08
C GLY A 640 2.02 20.13 -0.48
N VAL A 641 3.15 20.36 -1.15
CA VAL A 641 3.50 21.64 -1.78
C VAL A 641 4.09 21.42 -3.17
N PHE A 642 3.77 22.34 -4.09
CA PHE A 642 4.42 22.43 -5.41
C PHE A 642 5.55 23.45 -5.36
N GLN A 643 6.67 23.12 -5.99
CA GLN A 643 7.79 24.03 -6.16
C GLN A 643 8.37 23.90 -7.56
N TYR A 644 8.50 25.02 -8.27
CA TYR A 644 9.28 25.07 -9.49
C TYR A 644 10.75 25.23 -9.17
N MET A 645 11.60 24.41 -9.80
CA MET A 645 13.04 24.50 -9.67
C MET A 645 13.69 24.58 -11.05
N ASP A 646 14.62 25.52 -11.21
CA ASP A 646 15.40 25.67 -12.44
C ASP A 646 16.88 25.53 -12.13
N SER A 647 17.51 24.48 -12.66
CA SER A 647 18.93 24.19 -12.52
C SER A 647 19.83 25.22 -13.20
N ASN A 648 19.31 25.97 -14.18
CA ASN A 648 20.08 26.92 -14.97
C ASN A 648 19.92 28.37 -14.49
N SER A 649 19.04 28.61 -13.52
CA SER A 649 18.79 29.97 -13.03
C SER A 649 19.97 30.45 -12.18
N SER A 650 20.51 31.62 -12.53
CA SER A 650 21.47 32.36 -11.70
C SER A 650 20.83 33.06 -10.50
N THR A 651 19.51 32.91 -10.34
CA THR A 651 18.68 33.44 -9.24
C THR A 651 17.90 32.30 -8.59
N ASN A 652 17.50 32.41 -7.31
CA ASN A 652 16.74 31.39 -6.58
C ASN A 652 17.48 30.03 -6.46
N VAL A 653 16.77 28.90 -6.61
CA VAL A 653 17.24 27.51 -6.38
C VAL A 653 18.53 27.16 -7.13
N GLY A 654 18.64 27.53 -8.42
CA GLY A 654 19.74 27.10 -9.30
C GLY A 654 21.15 27.50 -8.84
N ARG A 655 21.30 28.71 -8.26
CA ARG A 655 22.60 29.17 -7.72
C ARG A 655 23.09 28.36 -6.51
N HIS A 656 22.19 27.62 -5.88
CA HIS A 656 22.49 26.77 -4.73
C HIS A 656 22.79 25.33 -5.14
N VAL A 657 22.48 24.91 -6.37
CA VAL A 657 22.70 23.53 -6.83
C VAL A 657 24.19 23.26 -7.03
N VAL A 658 24.62 22.07 -6.62
CA VAL A 658 26.01 21.63 -6.73
C VAL A 658 26.09 20.35 -7.56
N GLY A 659 27.12 20.25 -8.42
CA GLY A 659 27.41 19.04 -9.20
C GLY A 659 26.41 18.72 -10.32
N ASN A 660 25.60 19.69 -10.76
CA ASN A 660 24.55 19.51 -11.78
C ASN A 660 23.58 18.37 -11.45
N THR A 661 23.15 18.31 -10.19
CA THR A 661 22.37 17.19 -9.63
C THR A 661 20.86 17.38 -9.70
N LEU A 662 20.38 18.49 -10.27
CA LEU A 662 18.97 18.86 -10.30
C LEU A 662 18.47 18.94 -11.74
N ASP A 663 17.30 18.36 -11.99
CA ASP A 663 16.58 18.54 -13.25
C ASP A 663 15.56 19.69 -13.12
N SER A 664 15.48 20.56 -14.11
CA SER A 664 14.50 21.67 -14.11
C SER A 664 13.07 21.15 -14.30
N GLY A 665 12.14 21.69 -13.53
CA GLY A 665 10.72 21.33 -13.57
C GLY A 665 9.99 21.66 -12.27
N TRP A 666 8.72 21.29 -12.22
CA TRP A 666 7.93 21.30 -10.99
C TRP A 666 8.18 20.03 -10.18
N TYR A 667 8.19 20.17 -8.87
CA TYR A 667 8.28 19.07 -7.93
C TYR A 667 7.09 19.15 -6.98
N TYR A 668 6.48 18.00 -6.73
CA TYR A 668 5.53 17.81 -5.65
C TYR A 668 6.21 17.08 -4.49
N TYR A 669 6.04 17.61 -3.29
CA TYR A 669 6.50 17.02 -2.04
C TYR A 669 5.29 16.83 -1.13
N GLU A 670 5.10 15.62 -0.61
CA GLU A 670 4.17 15.45 0.51
C GLU A 670 4.79 16.09 1.75
N VAL A 671 3.94 16.63 2.62
CA VAL A 671 4.33 17.31 3.85
C VAL A 671 3.81 16.52 5.02
N VAL A 672 4.73 16.01 5.82
CA VAL A 672 4.49 14.99 6.83
C VAL A 672 4.92 15.50 8.21
N LEU A 673 4.10 15.28 9.23
CA LEU A 673 4.47 15.56 10.61
C LEU A 673 5.45 14.49 11.08
N MET A 674 6.71 14.85 11.38
CA MET A 674 7.71 13.93 11.94
C MET A 674 8.43 14.59 13.11
N GLY A 675 8.51 13.88 14.24
CA GLY A 675 8.87 14.51 15.50
C GLY A 675 7.85 15.59 15.86
N ASN A 676 8.28 16.84 15.98
CA ASN A 676 7.44 17.96 16.40
C ASN A 676 7.23 19.03 15.31
N ASN A 677 7.56 18.74 14.06
CA ASN A 677 7.43 19.70 12.96
C ASN A 677 7.02 19.00 11.66
N TYR A 678 6.50 19.77 10.70
CA TYR A 678 6.20 19.27 9.36
C TYR A 678 7.45 19.30 8.48
N TRP A 679 7.74 18.18 7.84
CA TRP A 679 8.88 17.96 6.96
C TRP A 679 8.40 17.60 5.56
N LEU A 680 9.24 17.82 4.55
CA LEU A 680 9.02 17.18 3.26
C LEU A 680 9.26 15.67 3.38
N ASP A 681 8.47 14.87 2.67
CA ASP A 681 8.57 13.40 2.65
C ASP A 681 9.81 12.87 1.91
N ARG A 682 10.51 13.73 1.17
CA ARG A 682 11.69 13.37 0.37
C ARG A 682 12.71 14.51 0.31
N ASN A 683 13.93 14.19 -0.12
CA ASN A 683 14.98 15.18 -0.30
C ASN A 683 14.58 16.20 -1.38
N LEU A 684 15.01 17.45 -1.20
CA LEU A 684 14.82 18.48 -2.21
C LEU A 684 15.46 18.05 -3.54
N GLY A 685 14.72 18.17 -4.64
CA GLY A 685 15.11 17.69 -5.98
C GLY A 685 14.91 16.20 -6.21
N ALA A 686 14.34 15.44 -5.25
CA ALA A 686 14.00 14.03 -5.46
C ALA A 686 12.69 13.92 -6.24
N LYS A 687 12.63 13.00 -7.20
CA LYS A 687 11.45 12.77 -8.04
C LYS A 687 10.61 11.59 -7.57
N SER A 688 11.01 10.94 -6.49
CA SER A 688 10.29 9.84 -5.84
C SER A 688 10.58 9.81 -4.34
N SER A 689 9.63 9.30 -3.54
CA SER A 689 9.78 9.06 -2.09
C SER A 689 10.41 7.70 -1.75
N GLY A 690 10.91 6.98 -2.75
CA GLY A 690 11.64 5.73 -2.54
C GLY A 690 12.95 5.91 -1.77
N TYR A 691 13.72 4.83 -1.70
CA TYR A 691 15.02 4.78 -1.09
C TYR A 691 16.13 4.78 -2.14
N TYR A 692 17.22 5.45 -1.81
CA TYR A 692 18.43 5.43 -2.62
C TYR A 692 19.64 5.25 -1.72
N ILE A 693 20.58 4.42 -2.17
CA ILE A 693 21.87 4.21 -1.51
C ILE A 693 22.94 4.32 -2.59
N GLU A 694 23.95 5.14 -2.33
CA GLU A 694 25.06 5.36 -3.25
C GLU A 694 26.23 4.40 -3.00
N GLU A 695 26.82 3.88 -4.08
CA GLU A 695 28.06 3.11 -4.08
C GLU A 695 29.33 3.97 -4.22
N GLU A 696 30.51 3.38 -4.01
CA GLU A 696 31.78 4.11 -4.09
C GLU A 696 32.01 4.79 -5.45
N ASP A 697 31.55 4.18 -6.54
CA ASP A 697 31.64 4.68 -7.91
C ASP A 697 30.56 5.72 -8.26
N GLY A 698 29.65 6.01 -7.31
CA GLY A 698 28.56 6.95 -7.46
C GLY A 698 27.32 6.39 -8.17
N SER A 699 27.31 5.10 -8.49
CA SER A 699 26.13 4.37 -8.96
C SER A 699 25.17 4.05 -7.82
N SER A 700 23.96 3.58 -8.17
CA SER A 700 22.99 3.09 -7.20
C SER A 700 23.39 1.71 -6.69
N PHE A 701 23.31 1.52 -5.37
CA PHE A 701 23.55 0.24 -4.71
C PHE A 701 22.69 -0.88 -5.29
N LEU A 702 21.48 -0.56 -5.73
CA LEU A 702 20.52 -1.48 -6.34
C LEU A 702 20.08 -0.89 -7.69
N SER A 703 20.84 -1.18 -8.75
CA SER A 703 20.53 -0.73 -10.11
C SER A 703 19.24 -1.38 -10.63
N GLY A 704 18.29 -0.57 -11.11
CA GLY A 704 17.05 -1.04 -11.75
C GLY A 704 15.96 -1.51 -10.78
N GLY A 705 15.91 -0.97 -9.55
CA GLY A 705 15.06 -1.47 -8.48
C GLY A 705 13.55 -1.28 -8.68
N ASP A 706 12.80 -2.33 -8.34
CA ASP A 706 11.41 -2.23 -7.94
C ASP A 706 11.30 -1.44 -6.63
N TRP A 707 10.09 -0.95 -6.33
CA TRP A 707 9.81 -0.29 -5.07
C TRP A 707 10.31 -1.11 -3.87
N PRO A 708 10.97 -0.51 -2.86
CA PRO A 708 11.12 0.92 -2.62
C PRO A 708 12.36 1.56 -3.25
N PHE A 709 13.20 0.84 -4.01
CA PHE A 709 14.49 1.36 -4.48
C PHE A 709 14.39 2.14 -5.77
N ARG A 710 14.70 3.44 -5.73
CA ARG A 710 14.66 4.26 -6.96
C ARG A 710 15.78 5.29 -7.02
N ASP A 711 16.52 5.29 -8.12
CA ASP A 711 17.65 6.19 -8.39
C ASP A 711 17.26 7.68 -8.35
N ASP A 712 15.99 7.95 -8.65
CA ASP A 712 15.38 9.27 -8.66
C ASP A 712 14.96 9.76 -7.25
N SER A 713 15.17 8.95 -6.20
CA SER A 713 14.90 9.30 -4.80
C SER A 713 16.06 10.01 -4.08
N LYS A 714 17.26 10.04 -4.67
CA LYS A 714 18.47 10.61 -4.05
C LYS A 714 18.33 12.10 -3.67
N GLY A 715 17.60 12.86 -4.49
CA GLY A 715 17.54 14.32 -4.45
C GLY A 715 18.78 15.03 -4.99
N ALA A 716 18.71 16.36 -5.05
CA ALA A 716 19.82 17.20 -5.46
C ALA A 716 20.70 17.59 -4.27
N LEU A 717 21.92 18.03 -4.56
CA LEU A 717 22.88 18.52 -3.58
C LEU A 717 22.91 20.05 -3.60
N PHE A 718 22.77 20.67 -2.44
CA PHE A 718 22.67 22.12 -2.31
C PHE A 718 23.79 22.71 -1.46
N SER A 719 24.23 23.90 -1.80
CA SER A 719 25.03 24.79 -0.94
C SER A 719 24.09 25.78 -0.27
N ILE A 720 23.98 25.70 1.05
CA ILE A 720 22.97 26.47 1.81
C ILE A 720 23.49 27.77 2.43
N ALA A 721 24.81 27.96 2.48
CA ALA A 721 25.43 29.09 3.16
C ALA A 721 26.48 29.78 2.30
N SER A 722 26.61 31.09 2.50
CA SER A 722 27.63 31.96 1.90
C SER A 722 28.49 32.62 2.98
N GLU A 723 29.47 33.45 2.57
CA GLU A 723 30.39 34.09 3.51
C GLU A 723 29.71 34.90 4.62
N ARG A 724 30.41 34.93 5.76
CA ARG A 724 30.16 35.66 7.01
C ARG A 724 29.37 36.97 6.83
N SER A 725 28.29 37.11 7.59
CA SER A 725 27.68 38.41 7.90
C SER A 725 27.94 38.75 9.37
N SER A 726 28.33 39.99 9.68
CA SER A 726 28.37 40.47 11.07
C SER A 726 26.97 40.89 11.48
N VAL A 727 26.39 40.19 12.45
CA VAL A 727 25.16 40.63 13.12
C VAL A 727 25.56 41.05 14.53
N ASP A 728 25.39 42.33 14.86
CA ASP A 728 25.68 42.90 16.19
C ASP A 728 27.07 42.57 16.76
N GLY A 729 28.09 42.50 15.88
CA GLY A 729 29.48 42.22 16.28
C GLY A 729 29.81 40.74 16.49
N THR A 730 28.82 39.84 16.32
CA THR A 730 28.99 38.38 16.37
C THR A 730 29.02 37.82 14.95
N TYR A 731 29.82 36.78 14.75
CA TYR A 731 30.03 36.19 13.43
C TYR A 731 29.31 34.86 13.32
N VAL A 732 28.22 34.86 12.56
CA VAL A 732 27.38 33.67 12.33
C VAL A 732 27.35 33.31 10.85
N PRO A 733 27.23 32.01 10.50
CA PRO A 733 27.03 31.60 9.12
C PRO A 733 25.74 32.21 8.54
N SER A 734 25.80 32.74 7.32
CA SER A 734 24.61 33.23 6.61
C SER A 734 23.95 32.10 5.83
N VAL A 735 22.97 31.43 6.45
CA VAL A 735 22.18 30.36 5.81
C VAL A 735 21.01 30.96 5.03
N SER A 736 20.85 30.53 3.78
CA SER A 736 19.74 30.90 2.89
C SER A 736 18.66 29.82 2.93
N ASP A 737 17.39 30.24 2.94
CA ASP A 737 16.23 29.35 2.78
C ASP A 737 15.66 29.40 1.36
N GLU A 738 16.26 30.17 0.43
CA GLU A 738 15.72 30.42 -0.93
C GLU A 738 15.54 29.16 -1.79
N MET A 739 16.21 28.06 -1.45
CA MET A 739 16.02 26.79 -2.15
C MET A 739 14.78 26.02 -1.68
N CYS A 740 14.27 26.31 -0.48
CA CYS A 740 13.13 25.60 0.10
C CYS A 740 11.80 26.08 -0.52
N PRO A 741 10.74 25.25 -0.56
CA PRO A 741 9.40 25.72 -0.87
C PRO A 741 9.00 26.90 0.03
N LYS A 742 8.14 27.80 -0.46
CA LYS A 742 7.69 28.94 0.34
C LYS A 742 7.00 28.48 1.64
N GLY A 743 7.45 29.05 2.75
CA GLY A 743 7.03 28.63 4.11
C GLY A 743 7.82 27.46 4.69
N PHE A 744 8.84 26.96 3.98
CA PHE A 744 9.78 25.97 4.49
C PHE A 744 11.18 26.57 4.63
N ARG A 745 12.05 25.89 5.38
CA ARG A 745 13.43 26.30 5.66
C ARG A 745 14.36 25.09 5.81
N VAL A 746 15.66 25.39 5.83
CA VAL A 746 16.68 24.42 6.26
C VAL A 746 16.40 24.04 7.74
N PRO A 747 16.49 22.74 8.11
CA PRO A 747 16.26 22.29 9.49
C PRO A 747 17.42 22.65 10.43
N TYR A 748 17.13 22.76 11.72
CA TYR A 748 18.11 22.74 12.80
C TYR A 748 18.48 21.29 13.15
N VAL A 749 19.65 21.11 13.77
CA VAL A 749 20.08 19.83 14.32
C VAL A 749 19.13 19.32 15.42
N SER A 750 18.50 20.23 16.18
CA SER A 750 17.50 19.93 17.22
C SER A 750 16.28 19.23 16.64
N GLU A 751 15.86 19.59 15.42
CA GLU A 751 14.71 18.98 14.75
C GLU A 751 15.05 17.54 14.31
N PHE A 752 16.26 17.29 13.84
CA PHE A 752 16.74 15.93 13.59
C PHE A 752 16.92 15.12 14.88
N ALA A 753 17.34 15.74 15.97
CA ALA A 753 17.42 15.06 17.26
C ALA A 753 16.04 14.69 17.80
N ALA A 754 15.03 15.57 17.63
CA ALA A 754 13.65 15.28 17.96
C ALA A 754 13.09 14.14 17.10
N LEU A 755 13.39 14.15 15.79
CA LEU A 755 13.05 13.07 14.88
C LEU A 755 13.65 11.74 15.33
N GLN A 756 14.94 11.73 15.71
CA GLN A 756 15.62 10.51 16.18
C GLN A 756 15.04 9.97 17.50
N ALA A 757 14.56 10.87 18.37
CA ALA A 757 13.94 10.51 19.64
C ALA A 757 12.48 10.04 19.49
N ASP A 758 11.88 10.26 18.32
CA ASP A 758 10.54 9.80 18.01
C ASP A 758 10.51 8.27 17.95
N LYS A 759 9.48 7.68 18.55
CA LYS A 759 9.29 6.22 18.59
C LYS A 759 9.06 5.62 17.20
N ASP A 760 8.57 6.46 16.28
CA ASP A 760 8.20 6.09 14.92
C ASP A 760 9.37 6.25 13.94
N PHE A 761 10.55 6.68 14.42
CA PHE A 761 11.76 6.75 13.63
C PHE A 761 12.63 5.49 13.82
N HIS A 762 12.98 4.83 12.73
CA HIS A 762 13.65 3.54 12.72
C HIS A 762 14.97 3.57 11.93
N THR A 763 15.98 2.87 12.45
CA THR A 763 17.18 2.48 11.70
C THR A 763 17.41 0.99 11.83
N GLU A 764 17.30 0.28 10.71
CA GLU A 764 17.23 -1.19 10.73
C GLU A 764 18.15 -1.81 9.69
N LEU A 765 18.76 -2.95 10.03
CA LEU A 765 19.56 -3.74 9.10
C LEU A 765 18.61 -4.61 8.28
N VAL A 766 18.57 -4.37 6.98
CA VAL A 766 17.82 -5.18 6.03
C VAL A 766 18.77 -6.17 5.37
N ASN A 767 18.43 -7.46 5.51
CA ASN A 767 19.14 -8.56 4.89
C ASN A 767 18.36 -9.03 3.66
N GLN A 768 18.80 -8.60 2.47
CA GLN A 768 18.24 -9.07 1.20
C GLN A 768 19.25 -10.01 0.54
N VAL A 769 18.79 -11.07 -0.10
CA VAL A 769 19.67 -12.10 -0.71
C VAL A 769 20.74 -11.45 -1.60
N GLY A 770 21.99 -11.45 -1.13
CA GLY A 770 23.15 -10.93 -1.83
C GLY A 770 23.52 -9.47 -1.54
N LYS A 771 22.74 -8.71 -0.76
CA LYS A 771 23.01 -7.30 -0.40
C LYS A 771 22.42 -6.90 0.95
N ASP A 772 23.28 -6.74 1.95
CA ASP A 772 22.92 -6.20 3.26
C ASP A 772 23.07 -4.67 3.27
N TYR A 773 22.08 -3.97 3.81
CA TYR A 773 22.12 -2.52 3.94
C TYR A 773 21.30 -2.05 5.15
N TRP A 774 21.55 -0.83 5.58
CA TRP A 774 20.77 -0.20 6.64
C TRP A 774 19.72 0.73 6.03
N ASP A 775 18.45 0.54 6.40
CA ASP A 775 17.37 1.46 6.11
C ASP A 775 17.25 2.51 7.23
N ALA A 776 16.80 3.71 6.88
CA ALA A 776 16.49 4.77 7.82
C ALA A 776 15.19 5.44 7.37
N TYR A 777 14.14 5.28 8.18
CA TYR A 777 12.81 5.72 7.82
C TYR A 777 12.00 6.17 9.04
N PHE A 778 10.99 6.99 8.78
CA PHE A 778 9.95 7.32 9.73
C PHE A 778 8.67 6.58 9.32
N ASP A 779 8.08 5.80 10.22
CA ASP A 779 6.85 5.05 9.98
C ASP A 779 5.65 5.81 10.52
N ASN A 780 4.83 6.36 9.64
CA ASN A 780 3.77 7.25 10.09
C ASN A 780 2.39 6.61 10.17
N GLY A 781 2.20 5.34 9.82
CA GLY A 781 0.88 4.69 9.91
C GLY A 781 -0.15 5.14 8.86
N GLN A 782 -0.25 6.45 8.60
CA GLN A 782 -1.25 7.07 7.75
C GLN A 782 -0.80 7.22 6.29
N TYR A 783 0.51 7.31 6.04
CA TYR A 783 1.09 7.53 4.71
C TYR A 783 2.28 6.60 4.41
N GLY A 784 2.50 5.61 5.28
CA GLY A 784 3.58 4.63 5.20
C GLY A 784 4.95 5.21 5.55
N MET A 785 6.00 4.54 5.05
CA MET A 785 7.39 4.81 5.42
C MET A 785 8.00 5.99 4.65
N VAL A 786 8.41 7.02 5.38
CA VAL A 786 9.18 8.17 4.86
C VAL A 786 10.67 7.89 4.99
N ARG A 787 11.37 7.68 3.87
CA ARG A 787 12.77 7.23 3.87
C ARG A 787 13.79 8.36 3.77
N PHE A 788 14.99 8.09 4.28
CA PHE A 788 16.13 9.02 4.31
C PHE A 788 17.31 8.52 3.43
N PRO A 789 17.32 8.82 2.12
CA PRO A 789 18.35 8.38 1.18
C PRO A 789 19.79 8.60 1.64
N ARG A 790 20.66 7.71 1.18
CA ARG A 790 22.08 7.70 1.51
C ARG A 790 22.93 8.13 0.32
N ALA A 791 22.99 9.44 0.12
CA ALA A 791 23.81 10.09 -0.89
C ALA A 791 25.03 10.78 -0.27
N ARG A 792 26.16 10.67 -0.96
CA ARG A 792 27.45 11.26 -0.58
C ARG A 792 27.38 12.79 -0.67
N MET A 793 28.20 13.46 0.13
CA MET A 793 28.38 14.91 0.02
C MET A 793 29.25 15.25 -1.20
N TYR A 794 29.22 16.51 -1.61
CA TYR A 794 30.08 17.07 -2.65
C TYR A 794 30.99 18.15 -2.07
N SER A 795 32.28 18.09 -2.36
CA SER A 795 33.26 19.09 -1.91
C SER A 795 34.48 19.10 -2.81
N ASP A 796 35.05 20.28 -3.03
CA ASP A 796 36.25 20.47 -3.85
C ASP A 796 36.11 19.89 -5.27
N GLY A 797 34.90 19.93 -5.84
CA GLY A 797 34.61 19.52 -7.21
C GLY A 797 34.41 18.00 -7.39
N VAL A 798 34.36 17.24 -6.30
CA VAL A 798 34.19 15.77 -6.32
C VAL A 798 33.25 15.30 -5.21
N LYS A 799 32.68 14.10 -5.36
CA LYS A 799 31.93 13.44 -4.30
C LYS A 799 32.87 12.97 -3.18
N LYS A 800 32.47 13.17 -1.92
CA LYS A 800 33.23 12.85 -0.70
C LYS A 800 32.34 12.24 0.38
N GLY A 801 32.95 11.79 1.46
CA GLY A 801 32.25 11.05 2.53
C GLY A 801 32.18 9.57 2.24
N ASP A 802 31.70 8.82 3.24
CA ASP A 802 31.57 7.38 3.21
C ASP A 802 30.50 6.98 2.19
N ALA A 803 30.79 5.95 1.39
CA ALA A 803 29.77 5.34 0.56
C ALA A 803 28.66 4.76 1.45
N ARG A 804 27.42 4.78 0.96
CA ARG A 804 26.23 4.29 1.69
C ARG A 804 25.94 5.04 3.01
N ALA A 805 26.40 6.29 3.14
CA ALA A 805 25.97 7.22 4.18
C ALA A 805 25.18 8.38 3.58
N GLY A 806 24.17 8.87 4.31
CA GLY A 806 23.40 10.06 3.95
C GLY A 806 23.91 11.29 4.69
N TYR A 807 24.10 12.40 3.96
CA TYR A 807 24.59 13.66 4.50
C TYR A 807 23.56 14.77 4.29
N TYR A 808 23.11 15.38 5.39
CA TYR A 808 22.00 16.32 5.41
C TYR A 808 22.42 17.65 6.02
N TRP A 809 22.16 18.73 5.31
CA TRP A 809 22.42 20.07 5.84
C TRP A 809 21.53 20.39 7.04
N THR A 810 22.12 21.04 8.04
CA THR A 810 21.38 21.81 9.05
C THR A 810 21.81 23.26 9.02
N ARG A 811 20.94 24.14 9.51
CA ARG A 811 21.24 25.57 9.70
C ARG A 811 21.91 25.86 11.05
N THR A 812 22.12 24.85 11.88
CA THR A 812 22.74 25.01 13.20
C THR A 812 24.20 25.41 13.03
N PRO A 813 24.63 26.57 13.56
CA PRO A 813 26.04 26.92 13.62
C PRO A 813 26.88 25.81 14.25
N ALA A 814 28.12 25.69 13.79
CA ALA A 814 29.13 24.88 14.45
C ALA A 814 30.34 25.77 14.75
N LEU A 815 31.18 25.31 15.68
CA LEU A 815 32.41 25.98 16.01
C LEU A 815 33.62 25.27 15.42
N GLY A 816 34.52 26.09 14.88
CA GLY A 816 35.86 25.67 14.47
C GLY A 816 36.80 25.45 15.66
N ALA A 817 38.05 25.10 15.36
CA ALA A 817 39.06 24.75 16.36
C ALA A 817 39.65 25.97 17.10
N SER A 818 39.34 27.20 16.65
CA SER A 818 39.81 28.45 17.28
C SER A 818 38.79 29.59 17.14
N GLY A 819 38.89 30.61 18.00
CA GLY A 819 38.01 31.80 17.95
C GLY A 819 38.10 32.61 16.65
N THR A 820 39.09 32.38 15.79
CA THR A 820 39.19 32.96 14.45
C THR A 820 38.32 32.25 13.41
N GLU A 821 37.73 31.10 13.76
CA GLU A 821 36.87 30.29 12.90
C GLU A 821 35.37 30.46 13.22
N GLU A 822 35.02 31.40 14.10
CA GLU A 822 33.63 31.74 14.41
C GLU A 822 32.90 32.28 13.17
N GLY A 823 31.75 31.68 12.86
CA GLY A 823 30.93 32.00 11.70
C GLY A 823 31.25 31.22 10.42
N TYR A 824 32.18 30.25 10.46
CA TYR A 824 32.61 29.48 9.28
C TYR A 824 32.13 28.03 9.21
N TRP A 825 31.39 27.56 10.21
CA TRP A 825 31.03 26.15 10.29
C TRP A 825 29.55 25.97 10.55
N LEU A 826 28.99 24.91 9.97
CA LEU A 826 27.65 24.43 10.22
C LEU A 826 27.70 22.98 10.69
N GLN A 827 26.71 22.58 11.47
CA GLN A 827 26.44 21.18 11.73
C GLN A 827 25.72 20.57 10.53
N PHE A 828 25.97 19.29 10.29
CA PHE A 828 25.22 18.48 9.34
C PHE A 828 24.85 17.16 10.01
N MET A 829 23.77 16.53 9.58
CA MET A 829 23.41 15.20 10.05
C MET A 829 23.95 14.12 9.12
N LYS A 830 24.57 13.10 9.71
CA LYS A 830 25.08 11.92 9.02
C LYS A 830 24.29 10.69 9.44
N PHE A 831 23.76 9.98 8.45
CA PHE A 831 23.05 8.72 8.60
C PHE A 831 23.96 7.60 8.08
N ALA A 832 24.53 6.79 8.98
CA ALA A 832 25.47 5.73 8.60
C ALA A 832 25.33 4.49 9.49
N GLY A 833 25.12 3.33 8.85
CA GLY A 833 24.76 2.12 9.57
C GLY A 833 23.48 2.31 10.38
N ALA A 834 23.50 1.84 11.62
CA ALA A 834 22.47 2.07 12.64
C ALA A 834 22.50 3.48 13.26
N ASN A 835 23.60 4.21 13.05
CA ASN A 835 23.92 5.41 13.83
C ASN A 835 23.55 6.69 13.09
N LEU A 836 22.92 7.62 13.82
CA LEU A 836 22.80 9.01 13.44
C LEU A 836 23.83 9.81 14.24
N SER A 837 24.53 10.71 13.57
CA SER A 837 25.52 11.57 14.22
C SER A 837 25.55 12.95 13.60
N ALA A 838 25.71 13.97 14.43
CA ALA A 838 26.00 15.32 13.97
C ALA A 838 27.48 15.42 13.61
N GLY A 839 27.77 15.85 12.40
CA GLY A 839 29.10 16.23 11.94
C GLY A 839 29.25 17.76 11.88
N ARG A 840 30.47 18.23 11.62
CA ARG A 840 30.76 19.65 11.41
C ARG A 840 31.38 19.84 10.04
N TYR A 841 30.89 20.84 9.31
CA TYR A 841 31.41 21.18 7.99
C TYR A 841 31.81 22.64 7.92
N ARG A 842 33.01 22.90 7.38
CA ARG A 842 33.51 24.25 7.15
C ARG A 842 32.96 24.79 5.84
N ILE A 843 32.22 25.88 5.90
CA ILE A 843 31.79 26.65 4.74
C ILE A 843 33.05 27.34 4.17
N LYS A 844 33.79 26.65 3.29
CA LYS A 844 34.93 27.24 2.59
C LYS A 844 34.41 28.17 1.49
N ASN A 845 34.92 29.39 1.44
CA ASN A 845 34.82 30.20 0.22
C ASN A 845 35.90 29.75 -0.78
N SER A 846 35.56 28.78 -1.63
CA SER A 846 36.27 28.61 -2.89
C SER A 846 35.27 28.83 -4.00
N SER A 847 35.41 29.94 -4.71
CA SER A 847 34.57 30.37 -5.84
C SER A 847 34.45 29.34 -6.97
N ASN A 848 35.29 28.28 -6.95
CA ASN A 848 35.37 27.28 -8.00
C ASN A 848 34.69 25.93 -7.66
N ALA A 849 34.29 25.68 -6.40
CA ALA A 849 33.65 24.41 -6.02
C ALA A 849 32.93 24.49 -4.65
N PRO A 850 31.68 24.97 -4.59
CA PRO A 850 30.90 24.99 -3.34
C PRO A 850 30.62 23.58 -2.83
N ALA A 851 30.42 23.47 -1.51
CA ALA A 851 30.05 22.22 -0.87
C ALA A 851 28.55 21.93 -1.03
N GLY A 852 28.20 20.68 -1.32
CA GLY A 852 26.83 20.24 -1.52
C GLY A 852 26.47 19.06 -0.62
N MET A 853 25.32 19.11 0.04
CA MET A 853 24.73 17.97 0.75
C MET A 853 23.23 17.92 0.45
N SER A 854 22.58 16.80 0.78
CA SER A 854 21.14 16.67 0.66
C SER A 854 20.44 17.62 1.61
N LEU A 855 19.24 18.04 1.24
CA LEU A 855 18.40 18.92 2.06
C LEU A 855 17.02 18.29 2.23
N ARG A 856 16.58 18.19 3.49
CA ARG A 856 15.23 17.77 3.87
C ARG A 856 14.57 18.94 4.58
N CYS A 857 13.72 19.68 3.89
CA CYS A 857 13.20 20.94 4.41
C CYS A 857 12.14 20.69 5.49
N VAL A 858 12.06 21.64 6.44
CA VAL A 858 11.05 21.69 7.49
C VAL A 858 10.20 22.93 7.35
N TYR A 859 8.99 22.88 7.86
CA TYR A 859 8.10 24.02 7.92
C TYR A 859 8.70 25.13 8.80
N LYS A 860 8.63 26.37 8.30
CA LYS A 860 9.17 27.57 8.96
C LYS A 860 8.20 28.02 10.06
N SER A 861 8.38 27.44 11.25
CA SER A 861 7.70 27.90 12.46
C SER A 861 7.89 29.40 12.68
N ARG A 862 6.85 30.06 13.22
CA ARG A 862 6.91 31.46 13.67
C ARG A 862 7.71 31.61 14.97
N ALA A 863 7.84 30.52 15.74
CA ALA A 863 8.72 30.48 16.90
C ALA A 863 10.17 30.52 16.42
N ARG A 864 10.88 31.60 16.77
CA ARG A 864 12.30 31.74 16.48
C ARG A 864 13.11 30.92 17.48
N GLU A 865 13.57 29.77 17.02
CA GLU A 865 14.60 29.00 17.71
C GLU A 865 15.91 29.82 17.73
N GLN A 866 16.30 30.30 18.91
CA GLN A 866 17.55 31.03 19.11
C GLN A 866 18.65 30.03 19.43
N THR A 867 19.81 30.22 18.80
CA THR A 867 21.01 29.45 19.12
C THR A 867 21.75 30.15 20.26
N TYR A 868 21.95 29.44 21.35
CA TYR A 868 22.73 29.88 22.51
C TYR A 868 24.09 29.19 22.53
N LYS A 869 25.08 29.86 23.13
CA LYS A 869 26.46 29.40 23.19
C LYS A 869 26.95 29.37 24.63
N VAL A 870 27.37 28.19 25.09
CA VAL A 870 28.07 28.02 26.37
C VAL A 870 29.52 27.72 26.10
N GLU A 871 30.43 28.57 26.54
CA GLU A 871 31.87 28.40 26.37
C GLU A 871 32.61 28.45 27.72
N PHE A 872 33.40 27.40 27.98
CA PHE A 872 34.40 27.33 29.05
C PHE A 872 35.55 26.41 28.63
N TYR A 873 36.63 26.38 29.39
CA TYR A 873 37.86 25.68 29.08
C TYR A 873 38.10 24.58 30.11
N VAL A 874 38.47 23.40 29.62
CA VAL A 874 38.69 22.21 30.44
C VAL A 874 40.09 21.65 30.17
N GLN A 875 40.73 21.19 31.23
CA GLN A 875 42.05 20.57 31.16
C GLN A 875 42.04 19.20 31.86
N GLY A 876 42.36 18.14 31.11
CA GLY A 876 42.55 16.79 31.64
C GLY A 876 41.35 15.83 31.61
N TYR A 877 40.29 16.11 30.84
CA TYR A 877 39.12 15.22 30.70
C TYR A 877 38.79 14.92 29.26
N THR A 878 38.10 13.80 29.07
CA THR A 878 37.69 13.32 27.74
C THR A 878 36.28 13.75 27.37
N HIS A 879 35.35 13.93 28.32
CA HIS A 879 33.94 14.22 28.06
C HIS A 879 33.36 15.24 29.06
N VAL A 880 32.36 16.01 28.62
CA VAL A 880 31.67 17.01 29.44
C VAL A 880 30.18 16.95 29.20
N PHE A 881 29.42 16.74 30.26
CA PHE A 881 27.97 16.71 30.28
C PHE A 881 27.42 17.97 30.95
N LEU A 882 26.43 18.60 30.34
CA LEU A 882 25.80 19.84 30.80
C LEU A 882 24.31 19.60 31.04
N TYR A 883 23.80 20.29 32.05
CA TYR A 883 22.38 20.40 32.32
C TYR A 883 22.09 21.74 33.00
N TYR A 884 20.83 22.12 32.98
CA TYR A 884 20.34 23.25 33.76
C TYR A 884 19.41 22.74 34.85
N LEU A 885 19.32 23.53 35.92
CA LEU A 885 18.35 23.32 36.99
C LEU A 885 17.22 24.35 36.81
N PRO A 886 15.97 23.93 36.57
CA PRO A 886 14.82 24.84 36.45
C PRO A 886 14.62 25.69 37.71
N GLU A 887 14.02 26.86 37.56
CA GLU A 887 13.71 27.75 38.69
C GLU A 887 12.73 27.06 39.65
N GLY A 888 13.17 26.84 40.91
CA GLY A 888 12.42 26.08 41.91
C GLY A 888 12.82 24.60 42.06
N GLY A 889 13.62 24.07 41.14
CA GLY A 889 14.26 22.76 41.27
C GLY A 889 15.29 22.74 42.41
N SER A 890 15.37 21.64 43.16
CA SER A 890 16.25 21.53 44.34
C SER A 890 17.05 20.23 44.38
N THR A 891 16.71 19.25 43.54
CA THR A 891 17.23 17.88 43.60
C THR A 891 17.84 17.45 42.27
N VAL A 892 18.55 16.32 42.28
CA VAL A 892 19.16 15.72 41.08
C VAL A 892 18.10 15.23 40.08
N ASP A 893 16.89 14.91 40.56
CA ASP A 893 15.78 14.48 39.71
C ASP A 893 15.17 15.64 38.90
N ASP A 894 15.45 16.90 39.28
CA ASP A 894 14.96 18.11 38.59
C ASP A 894 15.90 18.57 37.46
N LEU A 895 17.02 17.88 37.23
CA LEU A 895 18.05 18.30 36.27
C LEU A 895 17.63 17.97 34.84
N VAL A 896 17.71 18.96 33.95
CA VAL A 896 17.38 18.80 32.55
C VAL A 896 18.65 18.82 31.69
N PRO A 897 19.03 17.72 31.03
CA PRO A 897 20.24 17.62 30.22
C PRO A 897 20.20 18.53 29.00
N LEU A 898 21.33 19.20 28.73
CA LEU A 898 21.55 20.02 27.55
C LEU A 898 22.36 19.30 26.47
N ASN A 899 23.05 18.22 26.80
CA ASN A 899 23.69 17.32 25.86
C ASN A 899 23.53 15.87 26.34
N PRO A 900 23.73 14.84 25.49
CA PRO A 900 23.54 13.44 25.88
C PRO A 900 24.66 12.93 26.77
N TRP A 901 24.35 12.01 27.70
CA TRP A 901 25.32 11.38 28.59
C TRP A 901 26.17 10.35 27.81
N PRO A 902 27.50 10.21 28.03
CA PRO A 902 28.32 10.83 29.09
C PRO A 902 28.84 12.25 28.80
N GLY A 903 28.32 12.91 27.76
CA GLY A 903 28.66 14.28 27.39
C GLY A 903 29.41 14.39 26.06
N THR A 904 29.77 15.61 25.69
CA THR A 904 30.53 15.90 24.46
C THR A 904 32.00 15.54 24.65
N MET A 905 32.56 14.73 23.74
CA MET A 905 33.99 14.41 23.74
C MET A 905 34.86 15.64 23.46
N LEU A 906 35.89 15.85 24.28
CA LEU A 906 36.92 16.88 24.17
C LEU A 906 38.27 16.36 23.65
N THR A 907 38.62 15.10 23.96
CA THR A 907 39.87 14.45 23.51
C THR A 907 39.71 12.94 23.50
N ILE A 908 40.43 12.28 22.58
CA ILE A 908 40.43 10.82 22.37
C ILE A 908 41.14 10.10 23.53
N LYS A 909 42.04 10.77 24.26
CA LYS A 909 42.79 10.17 25.38
C LYS A 909 42.84 11.09 26.59
N ASN A 910 42.85 10.48 27.78
CA ASN A 910 43.02 11.14 29.07
C ASN A 910 44.33 11.95 29.14
N ASP A 911 44.23 13.26 28.82
CA ASP A 911 45.35 14.20 28.87
C ASP A 911 45.73 14.58 30.32
N ALA A 912 44.96 14.20 31.35
CA ALA A 912 45.37 14.45 32.75
C ALA A 912 46.66 13.69 33.11
N SER A 913 46.95 12.60 32.40
CA SER A 913 48.19 11.83 32.55
C SER A 913 49.41 12.51 31.91
N SER A 914 49.24 13.55 31.09
CA SER A 914 50.32 14.34 30.49
C SER A 914 51.10 15.14 31.55
N THR A 915 52.36 15.47 31.24
CA THR A 915 53.18 16.40 32.05
C THR A 915 52.82 17.86 31.77
N THR A 916 52.12 18.13 30.66
CA THR A 916 51.68 19.46 30.22
C THR A 916 50.29 19.33 29.60
N PRO A 917 49.23 19.18 30.42
CA PRO A 917 47.89 19.02 29.88
C PRO A 917 47.45 20.30 29.16
N THR A 918 46.72 20.16 28.06
CA THR A 918 46.32 21.31 27.23
C THR A 918 44.93 21.81 27.61
N TRP A 919 44.75 23.14 27.63
CA TRP A 919 43.41 23.73 27.72
C TRP A 919 42.63 23.41 26.45
N LYS A 920 41.46 22.80 26.62
CA LYS A 920 40.51 22.52 25.54
C LYS A 920 39.28 23.38 25.75
N PRO A 921 38.85 24.17 24.76
CA PRO A 921 37.56 24.82 24.83
C PRO A 921 36.47 23.74 24.78
N PHE A 922 35.61 23.70 25.79
CA PHE A 922 34.30 23.11 25.68
C PHE A 922 33.35 24.19 25.19
N ILE A 923 32.69 23.90 24.07
CA ILE A 923 31.66 24.79 23.56
C ILE A 923 30.43 23.97 23.20
N LEU A 924 29.32 24.28 23.84
CA LEU A 924 28.01 23.71 23.53
C LEU A 924 27.16 24.80 22.90
N GLU A 925 26.79 24.56 21.65
CA GLU A 925 25.74 25.31 20.97
C GLU A 925 24.46 24.50 21.10
N TYR A 926 23.44 25.10 21.69
CA TYR A 926 22.12 24.49 21.84
C TYR A 926 21.06 25.47 21.38
N THR A 927 19.98 24.94 20.83
CA THR A 927 18.84 25.73 20.39
C THR A 927 17.75 25.66 21.44
N GLY A 928 17.15 26.78 21.80
CA GLY A 928 16.09 26.82 22.81
C GLY A 928 15.25 28.08 22.73
N GLN A 929 14.28 28.20 23.64
CA GLN A 929 13.44 29.41 23.75
C GLN A 929 14.03 30.48 24.68
N GLN A 930 15.03 30.13 25.50
CA GLN A 930 15.67 31.04 26.44
C GLN A 930 17.17 30.74 26.59
N GLU A 931 17.98 31.81 26.74
CA GLU A 931 19.38 31.70 27.11
C GLU A 931 19.51 31.31 28.58
N TYR A 932 20.17 30.19 28.86
CA TYR A 932 20.59 29.86 30.22
C TYR A 932 21.86 30.64 30.55
N GLU A 933 21.76 31.52 31.56
CA GLU A 933 22.91 32.16 32.17
C GLU A 933 23.87 31.10 32.71
N LEU A 934 25.18 31.32 32.65
CA LEU A 934 26.19 30.36 33.14
C LEU A 934 25.88 29.90 34.59
N SER A 935 25.37 30.78 35.44
CA SER A 935 24.98 30.48 36.83
C SER A 935 23.88 29.43 36.98
N GLN A 936 23.03 29.25 35.96
CA GLN A 936 21.94 28.27 35.92
C GLN A 936 22.42 26.89 35.45
N LEU A 937 23.63 26.83 34.90
CA LEU A 937 24.21 25.63 34.33
C LEU A 937 25.07 24.87 35.33
N ARG A 938 25.09 23.56 35.15
CA ARG A 938 25.96 22.63 35.87
C ARG A 938 26.69 21.75 34.87
N ALA A 939 27.96 21.49 35.16
CA ALA A 939 28.80 20.60 34.38
C ALA A 939 29.19 19.36 35.19
N VAL A 940 29.17 18.22 34.50
CA VAL A 940 29.77 16.96 34.95
C VAL A 940 30.88 16.62 33.97
N PHE A 941 32.04 16.27 34.50
CA PHE A 941 33.23 15.98 33.71
C PHE A 941 33.55 14.50 33.83
N ALA A 942 33.72 13.83 32.69
CA ALA A 942 33.95 12.39 32.65
C ALA A 942 35.25 12.01 31.92
N ILE A 943 35.90 10.98 32.43
CA ILE A 943 36.96 10.23 31.76
C ILE A 943 36.31 8.94 31.26
N VAL A 944 36.29 8.79 29.95
CA VAL A 944 35.67 7.68 29.25
C VAL A 944 36.76 7.02 28.42
N ASP A 945 36.92 5.72 28.58
CA ASP A 945 37.89 4.91 27.85
C ASP A 945 37.46 4.69 26.39
N ASP A 946 38.38 4.16 25.58
CA ASP A 946 38.16 3.85 24.15
C ASP A 946 36.98 2.86 23.94
N ASP A 947 36.57 2.11 24.96
CA ASP A 947 35.44 1.17 24.94
C ASP A 947 34.10 1.79 25.42
N GLY A 948 34.09 3.07 25.77
CA GLY A 948 32.89 3.79 26.24
C GLY A 948 32.63 3.65 27.75
N SER A 949 33.46 2.91 28.50
CA SER A 949 33.32 2.80 29.95
C SER A 949 33.83 4.06 30.67
N ILE A 950 33.16 4.44 31.76
CA ILE A 950 33.49 5.64 32.53
C ILE A 950 34.50 5.27 33.64
N GLU A 951 35.75 5.73 33.52
CA GLU A 951 36.78 5.55 34.56
C GLU A 951 36.53 6.46 35.77
N GLU A 952 36.16 7.72 35.51
CA GLU A 952 36.06 8.76 36.54
C GLU A 952 35.03 9.82 36.16
N VAL A 953 34.27 10.27 37.15
CA VAL A 953 33.31 11.38 37.02
C VAL A 953 33.60 12.41 38.09
N TYR A 954 33.53 13.68 37.72
CA TYR A 954 33.52 14.79 38.66
C TYR A 954 32.27 15.65 38.52
N PRO A 955 31.61 15.97 39.64
CA PRO A 955 31.94 15.53 40.99
C PRO A 955 31.60 14.05 41.19
N SER A 956 32.39 13.32 41.99
CA SER A 956 32.19 11.88 42.20
C SER A 956 30.86 11.54 42.88
N ASP A 957 30.21 12.54 43.47
CA ASP A 957 28.89 12.50 44.10
C ASP A 957 27.81 13.22 43.27
N TYR A 958 27.98 13.30 41.94
CA TYR A 958 27.04 13.98 41.04
C TYR A 958 25.58 13.50 41.22
N SER A 959 25.36 12.23 41.56
CA SER A 959 24.04 11.64 41.85
C SER A 959 23.31 12.28 43.03
N THR A 960 24.02 13.06 43.86
CA THR A 960 23.45 13.79 45.00
C THR A 960 23.59 15.30 44.88
N LYS A 961 24.63 15.79 44.19
CA LYS A 961 24.94 17.23 44.09
C LYS A 961 24.56 17.88 42.78
N GLY A 962 24.27 17.09 41.74
CA GLY A 962 23.95 17.66 40.45
C GLY A 962 25.08 18.56 39.93
N GLY A 963 26.36 18.15 40.05
CA GLY A 963 27.46 18.72 39.25
C GLY A 963 28.09 20.02 39.75
N VAL A 964 28.97 20.59 38.91
CA VAL A 964 29.74 21.82 39.20
C VAL A 964 29.04 23.04 38.62
N TYR A 965 28.86 24.09 39.42
CA TYR A 965 28.33 25.37 38.97
C TYR A 965 29.26 26.04 37.94
N LEU A 966 28.67 26.56 36.87
CA LEU A 966 29.36 27.45 35.95
C LEU A 966 29.06 28.91 36.34
N ASP A 967 30.01 29.82 36.15
CA ASP A 967 29.75 31.25 36.25
C ASP A 967 30.72 32.05 35.38
N VAL A 968 30.45 33.35 35.20
CA VAL A 968 31.25 34.26 34.37
C VAL A 968 32.69 34.47 34.86
N ASN A 969 32.99 34.17 36.13
CA ASN A 969 34.32 34.24 36.74
C ASN A 969 35.04 32.89 36.81
N ASN A 970 34.37 31.78 36.49
CA ASN A 970 34.86 30.41 36.58
C ASN A 970 34.73 29.72 35.22
N LYS A 971 35.47 30.19 34.22
CA LYS A 971 35.47 29.63 32.86
C LYS A 971 36.59 28.63 32.60
N TYR A 972 37.48 28.38 33.56
CA TYR A 972 38.63 27.48 33.40
C TYR A 972 38.59 26.40 34.48
N PHE A 973 38.48 25.14 34.07
CA PHE A 973 38.41 23.98 34.95
C PHE A 973 39.55 23.01 34.69
N SER A 974 40.38 22.75 35.69
CA SER A 974 41.53 21.85 35.56
C SER A 974 41.57 20.77 36.63
N ARG A 975 42.02 19.59 36.22
CA ARG A 975 42.43 18.50 37.12
C ARG A 975 43.91 18.65 37.47
N LEU A 976 44.24 19.05 38.70
CA LEU A 976 45.63 19.09 39.17
C LEU A 976 46.07 17.71 39.67
N LYS A 977 47.26 17.26 39.24
CA LYS A 977 47.83 15.93 39.54
C LYS A 977 48.23 15.69 41.00
N THR A 978 48.09 16.67 41.90
CA THR A 978 48.76 16.67 43.21
C THR A 978 47.90 17.01 44.43
N GLY A 979 46.56 17.02 44.33
CA GLY A 979 45.70 17.24 45.50
C GLY A 979 44.23 16.90 45.27
N SER A 980 43.50 16.63 46.36
CA SER A 980 42.06 16.33 46.35
C SER A 980 41.24 17.62 46.15
N GLY A 981 41.07 18.05 44.91
CA GLY A 981 40.12 19.12 44.59
C GLY A 981 40.36 19.77 43.23
N TRP A 982 39.26 20.14 42.59
CA TRP A 982 39.27 20.95 41.37
C TRP A 982 39.58 22.41 41.69
N THR A 983 40.27 23.06 40.77
CA THR A 983 40.47 24.50 40.79
C THR A 983 39.70 25.11 39.62
N SER A 984 38.74 25.98 39.94
CA SER A 984 38.17 26.93 38.97
C SER A 984 38.95 28.23 39.08
N THR A 985 39.38 28.78 37.94
CA THR A 985 40.08 30.07 37.90
C THR A 985 39.47 30.99 36.86
N LYS A 986 39.73 32.30 37.04
CA LYS A 986 39.26 33.37 36.16
C LYS A 986 39.98 33.40 34.84
#